data_AF-A0A0Q9Z0E4-F1
#
_entry.id   AF-A0A0Q9Z0E4-F1
#
_cell.length_a   1.000
_cell.length_b   1.000
_cell.length_c   1.000
_cell.angle_alpha   90.00
_cell.angle_beta   90.00
_cell.angle_gamma   90.00
#
_symmetry.space_group_name_H-M   'P 1'
#
loop_
_entity.id
_entity.type
_entity.pdbx_description
1 polymer ?
#
loop_
_entity_poly.entity_id
_entity_poly.type
_entity_poly.pdbx_seq_one_letter_code
_entity_poly.pdbx_strand_id
1 'polypeptide(L)'
;MSIKEKIKQYQDYIDHRHRIENSIGQDSKRLNAIHQLNPELLQSAIDSVIEELEEQLTDDKSESMLSPHELEELKKYLEHQKKTRARKSQTPEIVPHTVSDTVALSPTEVPTILILTSEGGAGHKEAAADSERQYAKQVKKKQVKINKVFVLPAPDAKEKSWMQLFRHDFGKKGVKDWNDAQKAGDMKKIKSMVSVQWISEMLFGRNFEDNTFYELTKDQNTTHVIDTQAVNSHRIVGAVAHFNQIRANPKRCERHNQLVRFNNELRKIPALRLFALKRFSHEIKFSLDKKPIKIRKRMTDLPNNADHFFQSLKKINKWDLPYFELEAPHAPLLQSEVAKMSPEERRKADLDYYRKKCPNLFDKNGTPLIVIEFTDGPIKKEFLHYKEHPVDKNKDLSLNIKVAHQNELKMLKENGVIDFGATLSPSQTVSFNIPAAAKVQSIMLGSQAAVSASLSYVDTEIAAHTQQHNPSEQYLFVFCGKHEGPDSLFAQLNDKIQQGKQSGQIPSTLKIVPLTYQDADMIAPLYSRADEAFIRSGGISCMEIEAVAQGKVFIHSEEKGNLLTEDELLKAMLFWERGNAEHVMQVLGKDKKGKRRVQAINPESYHRIKLEQSSLKTDNHLKQHHTKNELPPLKRRRIK
;
A
#
# COMPACT_ATOMS: atom_id res chain seq x y z
N MET A 1 3.95 26.34 28.02
CA MET A 1 3.83 26.03 26.57
C MET A 1 2.91 24.84 26.36
N SER A 2 1.91 25.00 25.51
CA SER A 2 1.09 23.90 24.99
C SER A 2 1.94 22.97 24.11
N ILE A 3 1.48 21.72 23.90
CA ILE A 3 2.15 20.76 23.01
C ILE A 3 2.30 21.33 21.60
N LYS A 4 1.32 22.11 21.13
CA LYS A 4 1.33 22.78 19.83
C LYS A 4 2.47 23.80 19.70
N GLU A 5 2.79 24.52 20.77
CA GLU A 5 3.89 25.50 20.80
C GLU A 5 5.26 24.82 20.85
N LYS A 6 5.39 23.70 21.57
CA LYS A 6 6.63 22.91 21.61
C LYS A 6 6.94 22.28 20.25
N ILE A 7 5.91 21.77 19.56
CA ILE A 7 6.05 21.25 18.19
C ILE A 7 6.48 22.36 17.23
N LYS A 8 5.88 23.56 17.34
CA LYS A 8 6.25 24.71 16.51
C LYS A 8 7.69 25.16 16.73
N GLN A 9 8.15 25.27 17.97
CA GLN A 9 9.55 25.60 18.28
C GLN A 9 10.55 24.59 17.72
N TYR A 10 10.23 23.29 17.82
CA TYR A 10 11.08 22.25 17.27
C TYR A 10 11.12 22.29 15.73
N GLN A 11 10.00 22.64 15.10
CA GLN A 11 9.90 22.87 13.66
C GLN A 11 10.75 24.07 13.22
N ASP A 12 10.63 25.20 13.92
CA ASP A 12 11.39 26.42 13.63
C ASP A 12 12.91 26.18 13.74
N TYR A 13 13.34 25.35 14.70
CA TYR A 13 14.74 24.93 14.86
C TYR A 13 15.23 24.04 13.71
N ILE A 14 14.45 23.04 13.29
CA ILE A 14 14.80 22.17 12.15
C ILE A 14 14.87 22.98 10.86
N ASP A 15 13.89 23.85 10.61
CA ASP A 15 13.83 24.67 9.40
C ASP A 15 14.94 25.73 9.37
N HIS A 16 15.35 26.25 10.53
CA HIS A 16 16.51 27.13 10.66
C HIS A 16 17.82 26.39 10.34
N ARG A 17 18.02 25.19 10.91
CA ARG A 17 19.19 24.34 10.62
C ARG A 17 19.28 23.96 9.14
N HIS A 18 18.16 23.61 8.50
CA HIS A 18 18.15 23.29 7.08
C HIS A 18 18.39 24.52 6.19
N ARG A 19 17.91 25.71 6.58
CA ARG A 19 18.26 26.96 5.90
C ARG A 19 19.76 27.25 5.99
N ILE A 20 20.37 26.96 7.14
CA ILE A 20 21.83 27.05 7.32
C ILE A 20 22.54 26.05 6.40
N GLU A 21 22.19 24.76 6.46
CA GLU A 21 22.79 23.69 5.65
C GLU A 21 22.64 23.94 4.13
N ASN A 22 21.52 24.50 3.69
CA ASN A 22 21.29 24.85 2.29
C ASN A 22 21.99 26.15 1.86
N SER A 23 22.13 27.14 2.76
CA SER A 23 22.91 28.36 2.49
C SER A 23 24.41 28.10 2.37
N ILE A 24 24.91 27.07 3.07
CA ILE A 24 26.30 26.60 3.00
C ILE A 24 26.63 25.98 1.63
N GLY A 25 25.61 25.58 0.85
CA GLY A 25 25.79 25.08 -0.51
C GLY A 25 26.11 26.16 -1.57
N GLN A 26 26.02 27.45 -1.23
CA GLN A 26 26.15 28.54 -2.22
C GLN A 26 27.35 29.49 -2.02
N ASP A 27 28.11 29.39 -0.93
CA ASP A 27 29.12 30.40 -0.60
C ASP A 27 30.53 29.79 -0.38
N SER A 28 31.33 29.75 -1.45
CA SER A 28 32.69 29.19 -1.43
C SER A 28 33.64 29.93 -0.47
N LYS A 29 33.34 31.20 -0.15
CA LYS A 29 34.14 32.02 0.76
C LYS A 29 33.90 31.68 2.24
N ARG A 30 32.68 31.27 2.63
CA ARG A 30 32.40 30.76 3.99
C ARG A 30 32.89 29.32 4.19
N LEU A 31 32.98 28.52 3.13
CA LEU A 31 33.59 27.18 3.18
C LEU A 31 35.08 27.20 3.55
N ASN A 32 35.81 28.24 3.12
CA ASN A 32 37.22 28.43 3.52
C ASN A 32 37.39 28.89 4.97
N ALA A 33 36.40 29.61 5.53
CA ALA A 33 36.40 29.97 6.95
C ALA A 33 36.15 28.76 7.87
N ILE A 34 35.35 27.78 7.43
CA ILE A 34 35.18 26.49 8.14
C ILE A 34 36.41 25.59 8.00
N HIS A 35 37.17 25.69 6.90
CA HIS A 35 38.47 25.02 6.75
C HIS A 35 39.50 25.47 7.80
N GLN A 36 39.25 26.57 8.52
CA GLN A 36 40.06 27.05 9.64
C GLN A 36 39.45 26.76 11.02
N LEU A 37 38.38 25.95 11.13
CA LEU A 37 37.99 25.41 12.44
C LEU A 37 39.04 24.39 12.87
N ASN A 38 40.05 24.94 13.53
CA ASN A 38 41.15 24.29 14.20
C ASN A 38 40.59 23.15 15.07
N PRO A 39 41.11 21.91 14.98
CA PRO A 39 40.79 20.85 15.94
C PRO A 39 40.88 21.31 17.41
N GLU A 40 41.74 22.29 17.69
CA GLU A 40 41.86 22.95 18.99
C GLU A 40 40.65 23.81 19.38
N LEU A 41 39.95 24.45 18.43
CA LEU A 41 38.72 25.22 18.67
C LEU A 41 37.54 24.29 19.01
N LEU A 42 37.46 23.13 18.35
CA LEU A 42 36.46 22.12 18.66
C LEU A 42 36.76 21.44 20.00
N GLN A 43 38.03 21.15 20.28
CA GLN A 43 38.46 20.64 21.58
C GLN A 43 38.20 21.67 22.68
N SER A 44 38.46 22.95 22.43
CA SER A 44 38.16 24.06 23.35
C SER A 44 36.66 24.23 23.61
N ALA A 45 35.79 24.05 22.60
CA ALA A 45 34.34 24.07 22.81
C ALA A 45 33.85 22.87 23.62
N ILE A 46 34.42 21.69 23.39
CA ILE A 46 34.14 20.49 24.20
C ILE A 46 34.65 20.69 25.63
N ASP A 47 35.83 21.28 25.79
CA ASP A 47 36.44 21.53 27.09
C ASP A 47 35.65 22.60 27.87
N SER A 48 35.14 23.64 27.20
CA SER A 48 34.27 24.67 27.78
C SER A 48 32.92 24.12 28.24
N VAL A 49 32.31 23.20 27.47
CA VAL A 49 31.08 22.51 27.89
C VAL A 49 31.36 21.56 29.07
N ILE A 50 32.53 20.92 29.11
CA ILE A 50 32.94 20.08 30.25
C ILE A 50 33.16 20.95 31.50
N GLU A 51 33.81 22.11 31.38
CA GLU A 51 34.01 23.05 32.49
C GLU A 51 32.68 23.62 33.01
N GLU A 52 31.76 24.01 32.11
CA GLU A 52 30.42 24.48 32.49
C GLU A 52 29.61 23.39 33.21
N LEU A 53 29.74 22.13 32.78
CA LEU A 53 29.13 20.98 33.46
C LEU A 53 29.80 20.69 34.82
N GLU A 54 31.12 20.85 34.94
CA GLU A 54 31.84 20.72 36.22
C GLU A 54 31.43 21.82 37.21
N GLU A 55 31.26 23.05 36.75
CA GLU A 55 30.81 24.20 37.56
C GLU A 55 29.36 24.00 38.04
N GLN A 56 28.47 23.53 37.15
CA GLN A 56 27.09 23.20 37.51
C GLN A 56 26.97 22.03 38.50
N LEU A 57 27.94 21.09 38.49
CA LEU A 57 28.00 19.96 39.42
C LEU A 57 28.53 20.32 40.81
N THR A 58 29.25 21.43 40.93
CA THR A 58 29.71 21.98 42.23
C THR A 58 28.66 22.85 42.92
N ASP A 59 27.59 23.23 42.21
CA ASP A 59 26.47 23.98 42.78
C ASP A 59 25.44 23.01 43.39
N ASP A 60 25.09 23.22 44.67
CA ASP A 60 24.25 22.35 45.52
C ASP A 60 22.83 22.11 44.96
N LYS A 61 22.45 22.79 43.88
CA LYS A 61 21.15 22.64 43.20
C LYS A 61 21.11 21.49 42.18
N SER A 62 22.25 20.95 41.77
CA SER A 62 22.35 19.89 40.75
C SER A 62 21.86 18.52 41.21
N GLU A 63 21.81 18.26 42.53
CA GLU A 63 21.27 17.02 43.11
C GLU A 63 19.76 16.83 42.85
N SER A 64 19.05 17.89 42.45
CA SER A 64 17.60 17.83 42.19
C SER A 64 17.19 17.37 40.79
N MET A 65 18.14 17.26 39.84
CA MET A 65 17.84 17.01 38.41
C MET A 65 18.36 15.67 37.86
N LEU A 66 19.31 15.03 38.54
CA LEU A 66 19.88 13.75 38.12
C LEU A 66 19.64 12.72 39.21
N SER A 67 19.26 11.49 38.83
CA SER A 67 19.22 10.40 39.79
C SER A 67 20.62 10.09 40.32
N PRO A 68 20.76 9.52 41.55
CA PRO A 68 22.07 9.17 42.11
C PRO A 68 22.95 8.31 41.18
N HIS A 69 22.32 7.45 40.35
CA HIS A 69 23.04 6.66 39.36
C HIS A 69 23.57 7.50 38.19
N GLU A 70 22.78 8.45 37.68
CA GLU A 70 23.21 9.33 36.58
C GLU A 70 24.33 10.26 37.01
N LEU A 71 24.27 10.75 38.25
CA LEU A 71 25.33 11.55 38.86
C LEU A 71 26.64 10.77 39.00
N GLU A 72 26.57 9.50 39.42
CA GLU A 72 27.73 8.62 39.57
C GLU A 72 28.37 8.24 38.22
N GLU A 73 27.58 7.97 37.19
CA GLU A 73 28.08 7.73 35.82
C GLU A 73 28.76 8.97 35.23
N LEU A 74 28.20 10.17 35.48
CA LEU A 74 28.79 11.42 35.03
C LEU A 74 30.13 11.71 35.74
N LYS A 75 30.22 11.46 37.05
CA LYS A 75 31.49 11.56 37.82
C LYS A 75 32.57 10.62 37.27
N LYS A 76 32.24 9.35 37.01
CA LYS A 76 33.17 8.37 36.41
C LYS A 76 33.65 8.80 35.02
N TYR A 77 32.77 9.38 34.22
CA TYR A 77 33.11 9.89 32.89
C TYR A 77 34.10 11.07 32.96
N LEU A 78 33.84 12.04 33.85
CA LEU A 78 34.73 13.20 34.04
C LEU A 78 36.12 12.76 34.54
N GLU A 79 36.19 11.79 35.45
CA GLU A 79 37.45 11.24 35.94
C GLU A 79 38.22 10.46 34.86
N HIS A 80 37.52 9.74 33.98
CA HIS A 80 38.13 9.09 32.82
C HIS A 80 38.71 10.11 31.82
N GLN A 81 38.02 11.23 31.58
CA GLN A 81 38.54 12.29 30.72
C GLN A 81 39.79 12.97 31.31
N LYS A 82 39.82 13.19 32.64
CA LYS A 82 41.03 13.68 33.35
C LYS A 82 42.23 12.73 33.16
N LYS A 83 42.03 11.43 33.30
CA LYS A 83 43.06 10.40 33.06
C LYS A 83 43.52 10.33 31.60
N THR A 84 42.62 10.60 30.66
CA THR A 84 42.91 10.58 29.22
C THR A 84 43.66 11.84 28.76
N ARG A 85 43.31 13.01 29.32
CA ARG A 85 44.08 14.26 29.14
C ARG A 85 45.52 14.12 29.65
N ALA A 86 45.72 13.45 30.79
CA ALA A 86 47.05 13.19 31.34
C ALA A 86 47.92 12.22 30.50
N ARG A 87 47.31 11.38 29.64
CA ARG A 87 48.01 10.43 28.77
C ARG A 87 48.36 11.00 27.39
N LYS A 88 47.66 12.03 26.91
CA LYS A 88 47.88 12.64 25.59
C LYS A 88 49.09 13.59 25.53
N SER A 89 49.74 13.87 26.65
CA SER A 89 50.99 14.66 26.70
C SER A 89 52.25 13.86 26.33
N GLN A 90 52.12 12.59 25.92
CA GLN A 90 53.24 11.78 25.41
C GLN A 90 52.94 11.35 23.97
N THR A 91 53.67 11.92 23.01
CA THR A 91 53.51 11.70 21.57
C THR A 91 54.27 10.43 21.13
N PRO A 92 53.65 9.45 20.44
CA PRO A 92 54.37 8.40 19.74
C PRO A 92 54.54 8.73 18.25
N GLU A 93 55.71 8.36 17.74
CA GLU A 93 56.20 8.54 16.37
C GLU A 93 55.46 7.61 15.37
N ILE A 94 55.04 8.15 14.23
CA ILE A 94 54.24 7.44 13.21
C ILE A 94 55.19 6.92 12.11
N VAL A 95 55.22 5.60 11.91
CA VAL A 95 55.92 4.94 10.78
C VAL A 95 54.94 4.70 9.62
N PRO A 96 55.30 5.02 8.37
CA PRO A 96 54.42 4.83 7.22
C PRO A 96 54.47 3.38 6.70
N HIS A 97 53.30 2.77 6.51
CA HIS A 97 53.16 1.50 5.80
C HIS A 97 52.82 1.74 4.32
N THR A 98 53.69 1.22 3.44
CA THR A 98 53.47 1.07 2.00
C THR A 98 52.48 -0.05 1.70
N VAL A 99 51.42 0.26 0.95
CA VAL A 99 50.42 -0.69 0.46
C VAL A 99 50.76 -1.09 -0.98
N SER A 100 50.81 -2.39 -1.25
CA SER A 100 51.05 -3.00 -2.55
C SER A 100 49.73 -3.18 -3.30
N ASP A 101 49.61 -2.54 -4.48
CA ASP A 101 48.47 -2.67 -5.37
C ASP A 101 48.57 -3.93 -6.26
N THR A 102 47.66 -4.87 -6.07
CA THR A 102 47.34 -5.88 -7.08
C THR A 102 45.85 -6.20 -6.97
N VAL A 103 45.02 -5.41 -7.65
CA VAL A 103 43.56 -5.58 -7.68
C VAL A 103 43.22 -6.64 -8.73
N ALA A 104 42.99 -7.87 -8.27
CA ALA A 104 42.32 -8.88 -9.07
C ALA A 104 40.92 -8.37 -9.46
N LEU A 105 40.56 -8.44 -10.74
CA LEU A 105 39.22 -8.13 -11.23
C LEU A 105 38.21 -9.01 -10.48
N SER A 106 37.42 -8.38 -9.60
CA SER A 106 36.41 -9.06 -8.81
C SER A 106 35.34 -9.67 -9.73
N PRO A 107 34.75 -10.82 -9.36
CA PRO A 107 33.64 -11.43 -10.12
C PRO A 107 32.56 -10.39 -10.41
N THR A 108 32.05 -10.37 -11.65
CA THR A 108 31.01 -9.44 -12.12
C THR A 108 29.85 -9.41 -11.13
N GLU A 109 29.73 -8.32 -10.38
CA GLU A 109 28.73 -8.20 -9.34
C GLU A 109 27.33 -8.21 -9.96
N VAL A 110 26.45 -9.08 -9.46
CA VAL A 110 25.08 -9.20 -9.97
C VAL A 110 24.28 -7.93 -9.60
N PRO A 111 23.66 -7.22 -10.56
CA PRO A 111 22.81 -6.07 -10.29
C PRO A 111 21.71 -6.35 -9.28
N THR A 112 21.43 -5.41 -8.38
CA THR A 112 20.36 -5.49 -7.39
C THR A 112 19.19 -4.56 -7.75
N ILE A 113 17.96 -5.03 -7.55
CA ILE A 113 16.73 -4.22 -7.54
C ILE A 113 16.22 -4.16 -6.09
N LEU A 114 16.04 -2.93 -5.59
CA LEU A 114 15.53 -2.68 -4.25
C LEU A 114 14.03 -2.34 -4.35
N ILE A 115 13.17 -3.17 -3.74
CA ILE A 115 11.71 -2.94 -3.71
C ILE A 115 11.32 -2.45 -2.32
N LEU A 116 10.82 -1.22 -2.26
CA LEU A 116 10.40 -0.53 -1.06
C LEU A 116 8.87 -0.62 -0.91
N THR A 117 8.41 -1.20 0.19
CA THR A 117 6.99 -1.42 0.46
C THR A 117 6.63 -1.24 1.95
N SER A 118 5.36 -1.44 2.31
CA SER A 118 4.81 -1.25 3.66
C SER A 118 4.31 -2.56 4.21
N GLU A 119 4.36 -2.68 5.53
CA GLU A 119 3.69 -3.77 6.23
C GLU A 119 2.15 -3.61 6.22
N GLY A 120 1.65 -2.38 6.08
CA GLY A 120 0.23 -2.08 5.90
C GLY A 120 -0.18 -2.04 4.43
N GLY A 121 -1.46 -2.36 4.17
CA GLY A 121 -2.09 -2.26 2.84
C GLY A 121 -1.78 -3.44 1.92
N ALA A 122 -2.78 -4.30 1.68
CA ALA A 122 -2.64 -5.45 0.78
C ALA A 122 -2.24 -5.03 -0.65
N GLY A 123 -2.76 -3.89 -1.13
CA GLY A 123 -2.44 -3.36 -2.45
C GLY A 123 -0.94 -3.08 -2.66
N HIS A 124 -0.29 -2.42 -1.69
CA HIS A 124 1.15 -2.12 -1.78
C HIS A 124 2.00 -3.39 -1.81
N LYS A 125 1.62 -4.39 -1.01
CA LYS A 125 2.31 -5.69 -0.97
C LYS A 125 2.13 -6.47 -2.26
N GLU A 126 0.94 -6.42 -2.85
CA GLU A 126 0.67 -7.09 -4.12
C GLU A 126 1.41 -6.39 -5.26
N ALA A 127 1.46 -5.06 -5.30
CA ALA A 127 2.28 -4.33 -6.28
C ALA A 127 3.78 -4.63 -6.14
N ALA A 128 4.25 -4.81 -4.90
CA ALA A 128 5.63 -5.23 -4.64
C ALA A 128 5.88 -6.66 -5.13
N ALA A 129 4.96 -7.60 -4.83
CA ALA A 129 5.03 -8.97 -5.31
C ALA A 129 4.94 -9.06 -6.84
N ASP A 130 4.13 -8.21 -7.47
CA ASP A 130 4.05 -8.11 -8.91
C ASP A 130 5.38 -7.65 -9.52
N SER A 131 6.00 -6.64 -8.91
CA SER A 131 7.33 -6.18 -9.30
C SER A 131 8.35 -7.32 -9.16
N GLU A 132 8.33 -8.08 -8.06
CA GLU A 132 9.17 -9.28 -7.90
C GLU A 132 8.99 -10.29 -9.04
N ARG A 133 7.74 -10.57 -9.43
CA ARG A 133 7.41 -11.50 -10.52
C ARG A 133 7.90 -11.01 -11.88
N GLN A 134 7.79 -9.71 -12.18
CA GLN A 134 8.26 -9.14 -13.44
C GLN A 134 9.78 -9.34 -13.62
N TYR A 135 10.55 -9.18 -12.54
CA TYR A 135 12.00 -9.39 -12.56
C TYR A 135 12.41 -10.85 -12.32
N ALA A 136 11.51 -11.74 -11.90
CA ALA A 136 11.81 -13.13 -11.57
C ALA A 136 12.48 -13.91 -12.72
N LYS A 137 12.15 -13.62 -13.99
CA LYS A 137 12.82 -14.24 -15.15
C LYS A 137 14.30 -13.85 -15.23
N GLN A 138 14.65 -12.61 -14.88
CA GLN A 138 16.03 -12.12 -14.83
C GLN A 138 16.77 -12.69 -13.61
N VAL A 139 16.07 -12.81 -12.46
CA VAL A 139 16.60 -13.48 -11.25
C VAL A 139 16.95 -14.94 -11.51
N LYS A 140 16.08 -15.71 -12.19
CA LYS A 140 16.34 -17.12 -12.55
C LYS A 140 17.60 -17.29 -13.41
N LYS A 141 17.89 -16.30 -14.26
CA LYS A 141 19.12 -16.26 -15.06
C LYS A 141 20.34 -15.76 -14.29
N LYS A 142 20.23 -15.53 -12.97
CA LYS A 142 21.23 -14.90 -12.09
C LYS A 142 21.69 -13.53 -12.61
N GLN A 143 20.84 -12.84 -13.36
CA GLN A 143 21.13 -11.52 -13.92
C GLN A 143 20.80 -10.39 -12.94
N VAL A 144 19.95 -10.66 -11.95
CA VAL A 144 19.50 -9.68 -10.96
C VAL A 144 19.28 -10.34 -9.59
N LYS A 145 19.59 -9.61 -8.52
CA LYS A 145 19.20 -9.90 -7.13
C LYS A 145 18.06 -8.96 -6.71
N ILE A 146 17.06 -9.46 -5.98
CA ILE A 146 15.97 -8.63 -5.47
C ILE A 146 16.07 -8.53 -3.95
N ASN A 147 16.09 -7.30 -3.44
CA ASN A 147 15.98 -7.02 -2.01
C ASN A 147 14.64 -6.33 -1.76
N LYS A 148 13.72 -7.00 -1.05
CA LYS A 148 12.46 -6.41 -0.63
C LYS A 148 12.57 -5.87 0.79
N VAL A 149 12.29 -4.59 0.95
CA VAL A 149 12.43 -3.91 2.23
C VAL A 149 11.12 -3.24 2.61
N PHE A 150 10.68 -3.53 3.82
CA PHE A 150 9.62 -2.78 4.48
C PHE A 150 10.23 -1.50 5.03
N VAL A 151 9.86 -0.36 4.47
CA VAL A 151 10.48 0.94 4.81
C VAL A 151 10.20 1.32 6.27
N LEU A 152 9.16 0.74 6.86
CA LEU A 152 8.90 0.68 8.29
C LEU A 152 8.96 -0.80 8.70
N PRO A 153 10.15 -1.35 9.04
CA PRO A 153 10.28 -2.79 9.30
C PRO A 153 9.62 -3.19 10.62
N ALA A 154 9.02 -4.38 10.68
CA ALA A 154 8.79 -5.09 11.94
C ALA A 154 10.16 -5.43 12.56
N PRO A 155 10.33 -5.28 13.88
CA PRO A 155 11.60 -5.54 14.53
C PRO A 155 11.94 -7.02 14.51
N ASP A 156 13.22 -7.29 14.25
CA ASP A 156 13.90 -8.44 14.84
C ASP A 156 14.01 -8.19 16.37
N ALA A 157 13.68 -9.20 17.16
CA ALA A 157 13.47 -9.13 18.62
C ALA A 157 14.70 -8.74 19.48
N LYS A 158 15.81 -8.28 18.89
CA LYS A 158 17.10 -8.13 19.59
C LYS A 158 17.56 -6.71 19.86
N GLU A 159 16.89 -5.65 19.40
CA GLU A 159 17.37 -4.28 19.63
C GLU A 159 16.32 -3.36 20.29
N LYS A 160 16.68 -2.81 21.46
CA LYS A 160 15.83 -2.09 22.40
C LYS A 160 16.18 -0.59 22.52
N SER A 161 16.22 0.16 21.41
CA SER A 161 16.20 1.63 21.56
C SER A 161 14.79 2.06 21.96
N TRP A 162 14.64 2.92 22.98
CA TRP A 162 13.33 3.41 23.45
C TRP A 162 12.57 4.16 22.34
N MET A 163 13.25 4.90 21.46
CA MET A 163 12.61 5.50 20.29
C MET A 163 12.16 4.46 19.28
N GLN A 164 12.88 3.35 19.12
CA GLN A 164 12.42 2.23 18.29
C GLN A 164 11.21 1.54 18.90
N LEU A 165 11.16 1.38 20.23
CA LEU A 165 9.98 0.86 20.95
C LEU A 165 8.75 1.76 20.80
N PHE A 166 8.88 3.08 21.00
CA PHE A 166 7.78 4.02 20.79
C PHE A 166 7.30 4.05 19.33
N ARG A 167 8.23 4.04 18.36
CA ARG A 167 7.89 4.00 16.93
C ARG A 167 7.27 2.67 16.52
N HIS A 168 7.74 1.57 17.11
CA HIS A 168 7.27 0.21 16.89
C HIS A 168 5.84 0.03 17.40
N ASP A 169 5.60 0.38 18.66
CA ASP A 169 4.30 0.21 19.28
C ASP A 169 3.29 1.09 18.56
N PHE A 170 3.68 2.32 18.17
CA PHE A 170 2.81 3.18 17.38
C PHE A 170 2.53 2.61 15.98
N GLY A 171 3.53 2.08 15.28
CA GLY A 171 3.38 1.49 13.95
C GLY A 171 2.54 0.22 13.95
N LYS A 172 2.87 -0.76 14.80
CA LYS A 172 2.13 -2.03 14.89
C LYS A 172 0.75 -1.85 15.50
N LYS A 173 0.63 -1.06 16.56
CA LYS A 173 -0.68 -0.73 17.12
C LYS A 173 -1.51 0.02 16.09
N GLY A 174 -0.92 0.95 15.34
CA GLY A 174 -1.58 1.62 14.22
C GLY A 174 -2.06 0.65 13.14
N VAL A 175 -1.21 -0.27 12.66
CA VAL A 175 -1.62 -1.27 11.67
C VAL A 175 -2.68 -2.22 12.23
N LYS A 176 -2.58 -2.64 13.49
CA LYS A 176 -3.57 -3.48 14.16
C LYS A 176 -4.89 -2.74 14.33
N ASP A 177 -4.87 -1.52 14.88
CA ASP A 177 -6.04 -0.66 15.06
C ASP A 177 -6.73 -0.36 13.73
N TRP A 178 -5.95 -0.16 12.66
CA TRP A 178 -6.43 -0.01 11.31
C TRP A 178 -7.15 -1.26 10.82
N ASN A 179 -6.50 -2.42 10.90
CA ASN A 179 -7.07 -3.70 10.45
C ASN A 179 -8.31 -4.07 11.26
N ASP A 180 -8.29 -3.87 12.57
CA ASP A 180 -9.41 -4.15 13.47
C ASP A 180 -10.59 -3.21 13.16
N ALA A 181 -10.32 -1.92 12.90
CA ALA A 181 -11.36 -0.97 12.49
C ALA A 181 -11.95 -1.34 11.12
N GLN A 182 -11.13 -1.79 10.16
CA GLN A 182 -11.61 -2.28 8.87
C GLN A 182 -12.50 -3.53 9.02
N LYS A 183 -12.07 -4.52 9.81
CA LYS A 183 -12.86 -5.73 10.11
C LYS A 183 -14.22 -5.37 10.74
N ALA A 184 -14.23 -4.36 11.61
CA ALA A 184 -15.42 -3.90 12.32
C ALA A 184 -16.30 -2.92 11.51
N GLY A 185 -15.84 -2.44 10.36
CA GLY A 185 -16.52 -1.37 9.61
C GLY A 185 -16.55 -0.02 10.36
N ASP A 186 -15.60 0.24 11.28
CA ASP A 186 -15.57 1.48 12.08
C ASP A 186 -14.97 2.65 11.29
N MET A 187 -15.79 3.21 10.39
CA MET A 187 -15.40 4.33 9.54
C MET A 187 -15.02 5.59 10.32
N LYS A 188 -15.56 5.78 11.53
CA LYS A 188 -15.20 6.94 12.37
C LYS A 188 -13.76 6.82 12.86
N LYS A 189 -13.37 5.64 13.38
CA LYS A 189 -12.00 5.37 13.80
C LYS A 189 -11.04 5.46 12.61
N ILE A 190 -11.39 4.86 11.47
CA ILE A 190 -10.54 4.91 10.27
C ILE A 190 -10.35 6.36 9.79
N LYS A 191 -11.43 7.16 9.65
CA LYS A 191 -11.33 8.58 9.26
C LYS A 191 -10.49 9.40 10.26
N SER A 192 -10.60 9.11 11.56
CA SER A 192 -9.77 9.73 12.59
C SER A 192 -8.29 9.37 12.47
N MET A 193 -7.95 8.14 12.06
CA MET A 193 -6.57 7.74 11.81
C MET A 193 -6.00 8.39 10.54
N VAL A 194 -6.83 8.54 9.51
CA VAL A 194 -6.47 9.22 8.26
C VAL A 194 -6.25 10.71 8.48
N SER A 195 -7.06 11.37 9.32
CA SER A 195 -6.92 12.82 9.57
C SER A 195 -5.60 13.20 10.25
N VAL A 196 -4.93 12.23 10.91
CA VAL A 196 -3.60 12.40 11.51
C VAL A 196 -2.46 11.86 10.61
N GLN A 197 -2.76 11.44 9.38
CA GLN A 197 -1.76 10.93 8.44
C GLN A 197 -0.65 11.95 8.14
N TRP A 198 -0.95 13.25 8.09
CA TRP A 198 0.07 14.29 7.91
C TRP A 198 1.09 14.32 9.07
N ILE A 199 0.66 13.99 10.29
CA ILE A 199 1.55 13.84 11.45
C ILE A 199 2.43 12.62 11.26
N SER A 200 1.87 11.52 10.74
CA SER A 200 2.64 10.32 10.36
C SER A 200 3.71 10.64 9.30
N GLU A 201 3.38 11.41 8.26
CA GLU A 201 4.38 11.88 7.29
C GLU A 201 5.48 12.72 7.95
N MET A 202 5.11 13.60 8.88
CA MET A 202 6.07 14.45 9.59
C MET A 202 7.00 13.65 10.51
N LEU A 203 6.44 12.74 11.32
CA LEU A 203 7.21 11.98 12.32
C LEU A 203 8.04 10.85 11.67
N PHE A 204 7.51 10.21 10.64
CA PHE A 204 8.14 9.05 10.02
C PHE A 204 8.84 9.37 8.70
N GLY A 205 8.58 10.52 8.06
CA GLY A 205 9.19 10.86 6.76
C GLY A 205 10.71 10.78 6.77
N ARG A 206 11.35 11.17 7.88
CA ARG A 206 12.79 11.01 8.05
C ARG A 206 13.24 9.55 8.11
N ASN A 207 12.43 8.66 8.69
CA ASN A 207 12.72 7.23 8.71
C ASN A 207 12.63 6.62 7.30
N PHE A 208 11.69 7.09 6.47
CA PHE A 208 11.64 6.67 5.06
C PHE A 208 12.93 7.05 4.33
N GLU A 209 13.41 8.28 4.53
CA GLU A 209 14.67 8.77 3.96
C GLU A 209 15.87 7.95 4.47
N ASP A 210 16.02 7.84 5.79
CA ASP A 210 17.17 7.20 6.43
C ASP A 210 17.22 5.68 6.15
N ASN A 211 16.08 4.98 6.18
CA ASN A 211 16.03 3.54 5.86
C ASN A 211 16.31 3.29 4.38
N THR A 212 15.74 4.09 3.47
CA THR A 212 16.03 3.97 2.03
C THR A 212 17.52 4.18 1.78
N PHE A 213 18.10 5.24 2.35
CA PHE A 213 19.52 5.52 2.21
C PHE A 213 20.37 4.38 2.77
N TYR A 214 20.05 3.89 3.97
CA TYR A 214 20.75 2.78 4.61
C TYR A 214 20.77 1.52 3.74
N GLU A 215 19.64 1.12 3.17
CA GLU A 215 19.59 -0.06 2.29
C GLU A 215 20.42 0.12 1.02
N LEU A 216 20.45 1.32 0.44
CA LEU A 216 21.32 1.63 -0.69
C LEU A 216 22.81 1.52 -0.32
N THR A 217 23.19 1.90 0.90
CA THR A 217 24.58 1.77 1.38
C THR A 217 25.01 0.33 1.62
N LYS A 218 24.08 -0.59 1.93
CA LYS A 218 24.38 -2.02 2.12
C LYS A 218 24.69 -2.74 0.81
N ASP A 219 24.02 -2.36 -0.26
CA ASP A 219 24.09 -3.05 -1.55
C ASP A 219 24.43 -2.06 -2.67
N GLN A 220 25.73 -1.85 -2.87
CA GLN A 220 26.25 -0.94 -3.89
C GLN A 220 26.00 -1.41 -5.33
N ASN A 221 25.46 -2.62 -5.51
CA ASN A 221 25.04 -3.16 -6.80
C ASN A 221 23.59 -2.82 -7.11
N THR A 222 22.91 -2.09 -6.23
CA THR A 222 21.59 -1.55 -6.52
C THR A 222 21.64 -0.67 -7.77
N THR A 223 20.85 -1.04 -8.77
CA THR A 223 20.71 -0.32 -10.04
C THR A 223 19.37 0.39 -10.14
N HIS A 224 18.34 -0.15 -9.50
CA HIS A 224 16.98 0.36 -9.54
C HIS A 224 16.31 0.25 -8.19
N VAL A 225 15.45 1.23 -7.88
CA VAL A 225 14.55 1.23 -6.72
C VAL A 225 13.11 1.26 -7.22
N ILE A 226 12.25 0.41 -6.66
CA ILE A 226 10.81 0.41 -6.92
C ILE A 226 10.09 0.77 -5.63
N ASP A 227 9.34 1.86 -5.64
CA ASP A 227 8.55 2.31 -4.50
C ASP A 227 7.06 2.08 -4.74
N THR A 228 6.43 1.24 -3.92
CA THR A 228 4.98 0.96 -4.00
C THR A 228 4.18 1.65 -2.90
N GLN A 229 4.81 2.49 -2.06
CA GLN A 229 4.15 3.23 -0.98
C GLN A 229 3.20 4.28 -1.51
N ALA A 230 2.24 4.75 -0.72
CA ALA A 230 1.48 5.94 -1.08
C ALA A 230 2.14 7.24 -0.59
N VAL A 231 2.71 7.20 0.61
CA VAL A 231 3.22 8.37 1.34
C VAL A 231 4.73 8.52 1.21
N ASN A 232 5.26 9.69 1.57
CA ASN A 232 6.70 9.96 1.71
C ASN A 232 7.59 9.68 0.48
N SER A 233 7.02 9.50 -0.72
CA SER A 233 7.72 9.48 -2.02
C SER A 233 8.86 10.51 -2.11
N HIS A 234 8.63 11.78 -1.74
CA HIS A 234 9.66 12.82 -1.78
C HIS A 234 10.90 12.52 -0.92
N ARG A 235 10.72 11.85 0.22
CA ARG A 235 11.83 11.44 1.11
C ARG A 235 12.61 10.26 0.53
N ILE A 236 11.91 9.30 -0.04
CA ILE A 236 12.53 8.14 -0.69
C ILE A 236 13.33 8.60 -1.93
N VAL A 237 12.72 9.46 -2.77
CA VAL A 237 13.37 10.03 -3.95
C VAL A 237 14.58 10.88 -3.56
N GLY A 238 14.46 11.73 -2.52
CA GLY A 238 15.57 12.51 -1.97
C GLY A 238 16.71 11.63 -1.45
N ALA A 239 16.42 10.50 -0.81
CA ALA A 239 17.44 9.55 -0.36
C ALA A 239 18.21 8.93 -1.53
N VAL A 240 17.52 8.53 -2.60
CA VAL A 240 18.14 7.99 -3.83
C VAL A 240 19.00 9.06 -4.51
N ALA A 241 18.48 10.28 -4.63
CA ALA A 241 19.22 11.42 -5.19
C ALA A 241 20.48 11.73 -4.38
N HIS A 242 20.37 11.77 -3.05
CA HIS A 242 21.50 11.98 -2.15
C HIS A 242 22.55 10.88 -2.29
N PHE A 243 22.12 9.61 -2.33
CA PHE A 243 23.03 8.48 -2.54
C PHE A 243 23.77 8.58 -3.88
N ASN A 244 23.07 8.89 -4.97
CA ASN A 244 23.69 9.10 -6.29
C ASN A 244 24.71 10.24 -6.26
N GLN A 245 24.42 11.35 -5.56
CA GLN A 245 25.34 12.48 -5.43
C GLN A 245 26.61 12.12 -4.65
N ILE A 246 26.50 11.29 -3.60
CA ILE A 246 27.68 10.80 -2.87
C ILE A 246 28.49 9.87 -3.78
N ARG A 247 27.83 8.94 -4.49
CA ARG A 247 28.51 8.00 -5.38
C ARG A 247 29.24 8.70 -6.52
N ALA A 248 28.71 9.80 -7.04
CA ALA A 248 29.32 10.57 -8.11
C ALA A 248 30.48 11.48 -7.65
N ASN A 249 30.69 11.68 -6.34
CA ASN A 249 31.66 12.64 -5.83
C ASN A 249 32.51 12.06 -4.68
N PRO A 250 33.80 11.71 -4.95
CA PRO A 250 34.70 11.14 -3.95
C PRO A 250 34.83 11.99 -2.69
N LYS A 251 34.89 13.32 -2.83
CA LYS A 251 35.01 14.23 -1.69
C LYS A 251 33.77 14.23 -0.81
N ARG A 252 32.58 14.08 -1.40
CA ARG A 252 31.32 13.92 -0.62
C ARG A 252 31.28 12.57 0.09
N CYS A 253 31.76 11.51 -0.55
CA CYS A 253 31.92 10.21 0.10
C CYS A 253 32.86 10.28 1.31
N GLU A 254 34.01 10.92 1.17
CA GLU A 254 34.96 11.06 2.26
C GLU A 254 34.35 11.80 3.46
N ARG A 255 33.69 12.95 3.22
CA ARG A 255 32.97 13.69 4.27
C ARG A 255 31.87 12.86 4.91
N HIS A 256 31.14 12.08 4.12
CA HIS A 256 30.13 11.16 4.65
C HIS A 256 30.78 10.12 5.58
N ASN A 257 31.86 9.48 5.13
CA ASN A 257 32.64 8.51 5.92
C ASN A 257 33.22 9.12 7.20
N GLN A 258 33.64 10.39 7.17
CA GLN A 258 34.06 11.11 8.37
C GLN A 258 32.90 11.31 9.35
N LEU A 259 31.71 11.69 8.88
CA LEU A 259 30.50 11.78 9.70
C LEU A 259 30.04 10.42 10.24
N VAL A 260 30.19 9.35 9.45
CA VAL A 260 29.94 7.95 9.85
C VAL A 260 30.85 7.59 11.03
N ARG A 261 32.17 7.79 10.88
CA ARG A 261 33.17 7.52 11.91
C ARG A 261 32.91 8.36 13.17
N PHE A 262 32.66 9.66 13.03
CA PHE A 262 32.33 10.55 14.14
C PHE A 262 31.09 10.08 14.90
N ASN A 263 30.00 9.72 14.21
CA ASN A 263 28.80 9.18 14.87
C ASN A 263 29.08 7.85 15.59
N ASN A 264 29.92 6.97 15.02
CA ASN A 264 30.31 5.74 15.68
C ASN A 264 31.15 6.00 16.95
N GLU A 265 32.02 7.00 16.95
CA GLU A 265 32.76 7.42 18.15
C GLU A 265 31.82 8.03 19.21
N LEU A 266 30.87 8.89 18.82
CA LEU A 266 29.86 9.42 19.74
C LEU A 266 29.03 8.32 20.41
N ARG A 267 28.79 7.18 19.74
CA ARG A 267 28.10 6.03 20.34
C ARG A 267 28.89 5.32 21.43
N LYS A 268 30.21 5.47 21.48
CA LYS A 268 31.03 4.92 22.56
C LYS A 268 30.83 5.69 23.87
N ILE A 269 30.26 6.89 23.81
CA ILE A 269 29.96 7.74 24.96
C ILE A 269 28.54 7.43 25.45
N PRO A 270 28.35 6.82 26.65
CA PRO A 270 27.04 6.37 27.13
C PRO A 270 25.96 7.46 27.16
N ALA A 271 26.31 8.67 27.58
CA ALA A 271 25.40 9.82 27.64
C ALA A 271 24.93 10.28 26.23
N LEU A 272 25.82 10.21 25.24
CA LEU A 272 25.50 10.57 23.86
C LEU A 272 24.95 9.39 23.06
N ARG A 273 24.97 8.17 23.60
CA ARG A 273 24.39 6.96 22.98
C ARG A 273 22.89 7.09 22.75
N LEU A 274 22.20 7.91 23.55
CA LEU A 274 20.79 8.25 23.39
C LEU A 274 20.53 9.24 22.24
N PHE A 275 21.53 10.06 21.88
CA PHE A 275 21.45 11.11 20.85
C PHE A 275 22.15 10.72 19.53
N ALA A 276 23.14 9.84 19.59
CA ALA A 276 23.90 9.36 18.46
C ALA A 276 23.05 8.39 17.64
N LEU A 277 22.43 8.93 16.59
CA LEU A 277 21.66 8.16 15.62
C LEU A 277 22.51 6.97 15.14
N LYS A 278 21.91 5.78 15.00
CA LYS A 278 22.53 4.57 14.38
C LYS A 278 22.90 4.76 12.89
N ARG A 279 22.92 6.02 12.45
CA ARG A 279 22.72 6.56 11.11
C ARG A 279 23.71 6.05 10.08
N PHE A 280 24.91 5.72 10.53
CA PHE A 280 26.05 5.56 9.66
C PHE A 280 27.08 4.65 10.34
N SER A 281 26.93 3.33 10.27
CA SER A 281 27.93 2.39 10.82
C SER A 281 28.86 1.81 9.76
N HIS A 282 28.55 2.00 8.47
CA HIS A 282 29.28 1.39 7.37
C HIS A 282 30.08 2.44 6.63
N GLU A 283 31.38 2.21 6.53
CA GLU A 283 32.25 2.95 5.63
C GLU A 283 31.89 2.60 4.18
N ILE A 284 31.63 3.61 3.36
CA ILE A 284 31.20 3.40 1.99
C ILE A 284 32.40 3.55 1.06
N LYS A 285 32.70 2.50 0.28
CA LYS A 285 33.71 2.54 -0.80
C LYS A 285 32.98 2.60 -2.13
N PHE A 286 32.94 3.74 -2.83
CA PHE A 286 32.24 3.80 -4.12
C PHE A 286 33.16 3.55 -5.32
N SER A 287 32.61 2.87 -6.32
CA SER A 287 33.11 2.96 -7.70
C SER A 287 32.43 4.14 -8.40
N LEU A 288 33.24 5.01 -9.03
CA LEU A 288 32.78 6.22 -9.71
C LEU A 288 32.07 5.95 -11.05
N ASP A 289 32.23 4.75 -11.60
CA ASP A 289 31.77 4.42 -12.97
C ASP A 289 30.33 3.89 -13.03
N LYS A 290 29.61 3.87 -11.89
CA LYS A 290 28.25 3.30 -11.82
C LYS A 290 27.20 4.31 -12.29
N LYS A 291 26.40 3.92 -13.31
CA LYS A 291 25.22 4.66 -13.81
C LYS A 291 24.25 5.03 -12.68
N PRO A 292 23.76 6.28 -12.58
CA PRO A 292 22.85 6.72 -11.52
C PRO A 292 21.68 5.77 -11.28
N ILE A 293 21.38 5.50 -10.02
CA ILE A 293 20.22 4.68 -9.63
C ILE A 293 18.95 5.45 -9.96
N LYS A 294 18.01 4.79 -10.63
CA LYS A 294 16.67 5.32 -10.87
C LYS A 294 15.69 4.78 -9.83
N ILE A 295 14.75 5.63 -9.41
CA ILE A 295 13.63 5.25 -8.57
C ILE A 295 12.32 5.36 -9.36
N ARG A 296 11.60 4.25 -9.45
CA ARG A 296 10.27 4.16 -10.04
C ARG A 296 9.21 4.12 -8.96
N LYS A 297 8.33 5.11 -8.95
CA LYS A 297 7.09 5.08 -8.17
C LYS A 297 6.04 4.30 -8.90
N ARG A 298 5.46 3.30 -8.25
CA ARG A 298 4.31 2.56 -8.79
C ARG A 298 3.06 2.90 -7.99
N MET A 299 2.10 3.57 -8.63
CA MET A 299 0.83 3.88 -8.00
C MET A 299 -0.04 2.62 -7.86
N THR A 300 -0.68 2.46 -6.70
CA THR A 300 -1.51 1.29 -6.37
C THR A 300 -2.99 1.62 -6.18
N ASP A 301 -3.36 2.87 -6.45
CA ASP A 301 -4.72 3.40 -6.43
C ASP A 301 -5.01 4.12 -7.73
N LEU A 302 -6.29 4.13 -8.14
CA LEU A 302 -6.75 4.82 -9.33
C LEU A 302 -6.66 6.34 -9.12
N PRO A 303 -6.45 7.13 -10.18
CA PRO A 303 -6.06 8.53 -10.05
C PRO A 303 -7.12 9.46 -9.46
N ASN A 304 -8.39 9.06 -9.43
CA ASN A 304 -9.44 9.86 -8.81
C ASN A 304 -9.21 9.89 -7.29
N ASN A 305 -9.16 11.09 -6.71
CA ASN A 305 -8.91 11.33 -5.28
C ASN A 305 -7.72 10.56 -4.66
N ALA A 306 -6.70 10.20 -5.46
CA ALA A 306 -5.44 9.63 -4.96
C ALA A 306 -4.50 10.69 -4.35
N ASP A 307 -5.06 11.60 -3.55
CA ASP A 307 -4.33 12.76 -3.03
C ASP A 307 -3.18 12.37 -2.10
N HIS A 308 -3.26 11.22 -1.43
CA HIS A 308 -2.14 10.65 -0.66
C HIS A 308 -0.89 10.42 -1.51
N PHE A 309 -1.04 10.00 -2.78
CA PHE A 309 0.08 9.95 -3.73
C PHE A 309 0.47 11.36 -4.19
N PHE A 310 -0.48 12.15 -4.68
CA PHE A 310 -0.18 13.43 -5.30
C PHE A 310 0.44 14.45 -4.35
N GLN A 311 0.03 14.47 -3.07
CA GLN A 311 0.63 15.33 -2.05
C GLN A 311 2.11 15.03 -1.86
N SER A 312 2.50 13.76 -1.84
CA SER A 312 3.90 13.39 -1.71
C SER A 312 4.71 13.64 -2.99
N LEU A 313 4.11 13.43 -4.16
CA LEU A 313 4.73 13.74 -5.46
C LEU A 313 4.98 15.25 -5.65
N LYS A 314 4.06 16.10 -5.18
CA LYS A 314 4.21 17.57 -5.21
C LYS A 314 5.40 18.09 -4.41
N LYS A 315 5.85 17.33 -3.40
CA LYS A 315 6.96 17.68 -2.50
C LYS A 315 8.34 17.26 -3.05
N ILE A 316 8.41 16.57 -4.20
CA ILE A 316 9.69 16.16 -4.80
C ILE A 316 10.44 17.42 -5.29
N ASN A 317 11.70 17.56 -4.90
CA ASN A 317 12.53 18.68 -5.33
C ASN A 317 12.89 18.55 -6.82
N LYS A 318 12.97 19.69 -7.52
CA LYS A 318 13.33 19.73 -8.95
C LYS A 318 14.68 19.05 -9.25
N TRP A 319 15.64 19.17 -8.33
CA TRP A 319 16.97 18.59 -8.46
C TRP A 319 16.99 17.05 -8.34
N ASP A 320 15.94 16.46 -7.76
CA ASP A 320 15.83 15.01 -7.58
C ASP A 320 15.08 14.34 -8.75
N LEU A 321 14.34 15.12 -9.55
CA LEU A 321 13.56 14.64 -10.71
C LEU A 321 14.37 13.84 -11.73
N PRO A 322 15.66 14.15 -12.03
CA PRO A 322 16.45 13.34 -12.95
C PRO A 322 16.61 11.87 -12.52
N TYR A 323 16.36 11.52 -11.25
CA TYR A 323 16.42 10.15 -10.76
C TYR A 323 15.04 9.50 -10.64
N PHE A 324 13.98 10.23 -10.94
CA PHE A 324 12.59 9.83 -10.67
C PHE A 324 11.86 9.37 -11.93
N GLU A 325 11.12 8.28 -11.81
CA GLU A 325 10.19 7.74 -12.80
C GLU A 325 8.85 7.46 -12.12
N LEU A 326 7.76 7.64 -12.87
CA LEU A 326 6.40 7.40 -12.38
C LEU A 326 5.70 6.39 -13.28
N GLU A 327 5.29 5.27 -12.70
CA GLU A 327 4.34 4.32 -13.28
C GLU A 327 2.96 4.58 -12.64
N ALA A 328 2.02 5.02 -13.46
CA ALA A 328 0.74 5.56 -13.00
C ALA A 328 -0.43 4.99 -13.81
N PRO A 329 -1.61 4.78 -13.19
CA PRO A 329 -2.77 4.35 -13.95
C PRO A 329 -3.21 5.42 -14.96
N HIS A 330 -3.88 4.95 -16.00
CA HIS A 330 -4.57 5.78 -16.97
C HIS A 330 -5.58 6.74 -16.30
N ALA A 331 -5.70 7.96 -16.83
CA ALA A 331 -6.68 8.95 -16.36
C ALA A 331 -8.12 8.41 -16.46
N PRO A 332 -9.04 8.89 -15.61
CA PRO A 332 -10.43 8.47 -15.60
C PRO A 332 -11.15 9.10 -16.80
N LEU A 333 -11.13 8.41 -17.94
CA LEU A 333 -11.83 8.79 -19.16
C LEU A 333 -12.92 7.75 -19.43
N LEU A 334 -14.04 8.16 -20.04
CA LEU A 334 -15.10 7.20 -20.35
C LEU A 334 -14.58 6.19 -21.37
N GLN A 335 -14.90 4.91 -21.22
CA GLN A 335 -14.45 3.87 -22.15
C GLN A 335 -14.87 4.16 -23.61
N SER A 336 -16.03 4.80 -23.79
CA SER A 336 -16.53 5.25 -25.10
C SER A 336 -15.74 6.41 -25.71
N GLU A 337 -15.07 7.23 -24.91
CA GLU A 337 -14.15 8.28 -25.36
C GLU A 337 -12.80 7.65 -25.73
N VAL A 338 -12.29 6.77 -24.86
CA VAL A 338 -11.01 6.08 -25.05
C VAL A 338 -11.01 5.25 -26.33
N ALA A 339 -12.12 4.56 -26.63
CA ALA A 339 -12.27 3.77 -27.85
C ALA A 339 -12.20 4.60 -29.15
N LYS A 340 -12.33 5.93 -29.06
CA LYS A 340 -12.23 6.85 -30.20
C LYS A 340 -10.89 7.58 -30.28
N MET A 341 -10.03 7.42 -29.28
CA MET A 341 -8.72 8.09 -29.21
C MET A 341 -7.65 7.20 -29.85
N SER A 342 -6.76 7.82 -30.61
CA SER A 342 -5.45 7.24 -30.93
C SER A 342 -4.60 7.07 -29.66
N PRO A 343 -3.59 6.18 -29.67
CA PRO A 343 -2.65 6.05 -28.56
C PRO A 343 -1.98 7.37 -28.16
N GLU A 344 -1.67 8.24 -29.13
CA GLU A 344 -1.07 9.55 -28.91
C GLU A 344 -2.03 10.53 -28.22
N GLU A 345 -3.29 10.58 -28.66
CA GLU A 345 -4.34 11.40 -28.03
C GLU A 345 -4.61 10.93 -26.60
N ARG A 346 -4.66 9.61 -26.39
CA ARG A 346 -4.81 9.01 -25.07
C ARG A 346 -3.66 9.42 -24.16
N ARG A 347 -2.42 9.27 -24.62
CA ARG A 347 -1.22 9.67 -23.86
C ARG A 347 -1.25 11.15 -23.52
N LYS A 348 -1.67 12.02 -24.45
CA LYS A 348 -1.79 13.46 -24.21
C LYS A 348 -2.83 13.77 -23.13
N ALA A 349 -4.00 13.14 -23.18
CA ALA A 349 -5.05 13.31 -22.17
C ALA A 349 -4.58 12.85 -20.78
N ASP A 350 -3.85 11.74 -20.71
CA ASP A 350 -3.24 11.25 -19.47
C ASP A 350 -2.21 12.26 -18.93
N LEU A 351 -1.28 12.75 -19.78
CA LEU A 351 -0.32 13.78 -19.38
C LEU A 351 -0.98 15.06 -18.88
N ASP A 352 -2.05 15.52 -19.54
CA ASP A 352 -2.80 16.71 -19.13
C ASP A 352 -3.46 16.54 -17.77
N TYR A 353 -4.00 15.35 -17.48
CA TYR A 353 -4.54 15.02 -16.16
C TYR A 353 -3.46 15.11 -15.08
N TYR A 354 -2.33 14.43 -15.28
CA TYR A 354 -1.24 14.40 -14.30
C TYR A 354 -0.54 15.75 -14.16
N ARG A 355 -0.48 16.57 -15.22
CA ARG A 355 0.01 17.96 -15.15
C ARG A 355 -0.83 18.82 -14.22
N LYS A 356 -2.16 18.70 -14.29
CA LYS A 356 -3.07 19.42 -13.38
C LYS A 356 -2.89 18.98 -11.93
N LYS A 357 -2.65 17.68 -11.71
CA LYS A 357 -2.48 17.11 -10.37
C LYS A 357 -1.10 17.37 -9.77
N CYS A 358 -0.02 17.30 -10.55
CA CYS A 358 1.37 17.42 -10.09
C CYS A 358 2.19 18.33 -11.02
N PRO A 359 1.93 19.65 -11.04
CA PRO A 359 2.58 20.56 -11.99
C PRO A 359 4.10 20.67 -11.81
N ASN A 360 4.64 20.32 -10.64
CA ASN A 360 6.09 20.29 -10.39
C ASN A 360 6.83 19.21 -11.18
N LEU A 361 6.13 18.23 -11.75
CA LEU A 361 6.71 17.18 -12.59
C LEU A 361 6.80 17.57 -14.06
N PHE A 362 6.40 18.80 -14.42
CA PHE A 362 6.32 19.29 -15.78
C PHE A 362 7.04 20.64 -15.91
N ASP A 363 7.54 20.93 -17.10
CA ASP A 363 8.04 22.24 -17.46
C ASP A 363 6.88 23.22 -17.74
N LYS A 364 7.24 24.47 -18.05
CA LYS A 364 6.28 25.54 -18.39
C LYS A 364 5.45 25.27 -19.65
N ASN A 365 5.93 24.40 -20.55
CA ASN A 365 5.26 24.03 -21.79
C ASN A 365 4.35 22.80 -21.59
N GLY A 366 4.37 22.18 -20.40
CA GLY A 366 3.65 20.95 -20.12
C GLY A 366 4.40 19.68 -20.54
N THR A 367 5.70 19.77 -20.85
CA THR A 367 6.55 18.61 -21.09
C THR A 367 6.93 17.96 -19.75
N PRO A 368 6.80 16.64 -19.59
CA PRO A 368 7.27 15.96 -18.40
C PRO A 368 8.77 16.17 -18.16
N LEU A 369 9.14 16.49 -16.93
CA LEU A 369 10.54 16.54 -16.45
C LEU A 369 11.06 15.17 -16.02
N ILE A 370 10.19 14.16 -16.03
CA ILE A 370 10.44 12.78 -15.64
C ILE A 370 9.86 11.82 -16.67
N VAL A 371 10.25 10.55 -16.60
CA VAL A 371 9.55 9.49 -17.35
C VAL A 371 8.23 9.18 -16.65
N ILE A 372 7.13 9.30 -17.38
CA ILE A 372 5.80 8.87 -16.94
C ILE A 372 5.33 7.74 -17.87
N GLU A 373 5.13 6.57 -17.28
CA GLU A 373 4.57 5.39 -17.91
C GLU A 373 3.13 5.21 -17.43
N PHE A 374 2.20 5.18 -18.38
CA PHE A 374 0.80 4.92 -18.08
C PHE A 374 0.51 3.43 -18.27
N THR A 375 -0.07 2.82 -17.24
CA THR A 375 -0.36 1.38 -17.22
C THR A 375 -1.79 1.13 -16.77
N ASP A 376 -2.27 -0.11 -16.91
CA ASP A 376 -3.51 -0.55 -16.26
C ASP A 376 -3.34 -0.71 -14.72
N GLY A 377 -2.15 -0.43 -14.17
CA GLY A 377 -1.78 -0.64 -12.78
C GLY A 377 -1.13 -2.01 -12.52
N PRO A 378 -0.83 -2.33 -11.25
CA PRO A 378 -0.28 -3.63 -10.84
C PRO A 378 -1.33 -4.76 -10.87
N ILE A 379 -1.95 -4.96 -12.02
CA ILE A 379 -2.93 -6.01 -12.27
C ILE A 379 -2.18 -7.34 -12.47
N LYS A 380 -2.64 -8.39 -11.78
CA LYS A 380 -2.06 -9.72 -11.94
C LYS A 380 -2.35 -10.26 -13.34
N LYS A 381 -1.39 -11.00 -13.91
CA LYS A 381 -1.46 -11.54 -15.27
C LYS A 381 -2.73 -12.33 -15.58
N GLU A 382 -3.32 -12.99 -14.58
CA GLU A 382 -4.55 -13.77 -14.72
C GLU A 382 -5.73 -12.86 -15.07
N PHE A 383 -5.83 -11.68 -14.45
CA PHE A 383 -6.84 -10.69 -14.80
C PHE A 383 -6.60 -10.10 -16.19
N LEU A 384 -5.34 -9.85 -16.57
CA LEU A 384 -5.01 -9.41 -17.93
C LEU A 384 -5.39 -10.48 -18.97
N HIS A 385 -5.16 -11.75 -18.67
CA HIS A 385 -5.58 -12.86 -19.54
C HIS A 385 -7.10 -12.85 -19.76
N TYR A 386 -7.90 -12.70 -18.71
CA TYR A 386 -9.37 -12.66 -18.82
C TYR A 386 -9.95 -11.31 -19.30
N LYS A 387 -9.13 -10.24 -19.31
CA LYS A 387 -9.44 -8.99 -20.04
C LYS A 387 -9.39 -9.23 -21.54
N GLU A 388 -8.38 -9.94 -22.01
CA GLU A 388 -8.20 -10.30 -23.43
C GLU A 388 -9.09 -11.47 -23.87
N HIS A 389 -9.35 -12.42 -22.97
CA HIS A 389 -10.13 -13.64 -23.20
C HIS A 389 -11.25 -13.77 -22.17
N PRO A 390 -12.29 -12.92 -22.24
CA PRO A 390 -13.39 -12.97 -21.27
C PRO A 390 -14.08 -14.34 -21.28
N VAL A 391 -14.52 -14.81 -20.10
CA VAL A 391 -15.25 -16.07 -19.99
C VAL A 391 -16.56 -16.00 -20.78
N ASP A 392 -16.81 -16.98 -21.64
CA ASP A 392 -18.08 -17.13 -22.34
C ASP A 392 -19.16 -17.61 -21.36
N LYS A 393 -20.15 -16.75 -21.11
CA LYS A 393 -21.25 -17.06 -20.17
C LYS A 393 -22.14 -18.22 -20.61
N ASN A 394 -22.07 -18.64 -21.87
CA ASN A 394 -22.85 -19.77 -22.40
C ASN A 394 -22.13 -21.12 -22.26
N LYS A 395 -20.96 -21.13 -21.61
CA LYS A 395 -20.20 -22.35 -21.34
C LYS A 395 -20.07 -22.58 -19.84
N ASP A 396 -19.94 -23.85 -19.49
CA ASP A 396 -19.63 -24.24 -18.12
C ASP A 396 -18.24 -23.70 -17.75
N LEU A 397 -18.10 -23.24 -16.52
CA LEU A 397 -16.82 -22.75 -15.99
C LEU A 397 -16.30 -23.72 -14.94
N SER A 398 -15.09 -24.22 -15.14
CA SER A 398 -14.37 -24.99 -14.12
C SER A 398 -13.40 -24.10 -13.36
N LEU A 399 -13.49 -24.11 -12.03
CA LEU A 399 -12.64 -23.38 -11.11
C LEU A 399 -11.79 -24.35 -10.28
N ASN A 400 -10.56 -23.97 -9.98
CA ASN A 400 -9.73 -24.65 -8.99
C ASN A 400 -9.81 -23.89 -7.67
N ILE A 401 -10.58 -24.41 -6.72
CA ILE A 401 -10.73 -23.82 -5.38
C ILE A 401 -9.60 -24.31 -4.50
N LYS A 402 -8.86 -23.39 -3.88
CA LYS A 402 -7.86 -23.68 -2.87
C LYS A 402 -8.52 -23.90 -1.52
N VAL A 403 -8.06 -24.92 -0.80
CA VAL A 403 -8.58 -25.31 0.51
C VAL A 403 -7.40 -25.38 1.48
N ALA A 404 -7.37 -24.54 2.51
CA ALA A 404 -6.22 -24.39 3.38
C ALA A 404 -5.99 -25.64 4.26
N HIS A 405 -7.07 -26.31 4.69
CA HIS A 405 -6.99 -27.46 5.58
C HIS A 405 -8.17 -28.43 5.44
N GLN A 406 -8.02 -29.66 5.93
CA GLN A 406 -9.04 -30.72 5.84
C GLN A 406 -10.39 -30.33 6.45
N ASN A 407 -10.39 -29.53 7.54
CA ASN A 407 -11.63 -29.06 8.13
C ASN A 407 -12.44 -28.14 7.19
N GLU A 408 -11.75 -27.33 6.37
CA GLU A 408 -12.40 -26.48 5.37
C GLU A 408 -13.01 -27.34 4.26
N LEU A 409 -12.28 -28.37 3.79
CA LEU A 409 -12.81 -29.34 2.84
C LEU A 409 -14.07 -30.02 3.38
N LYS A 410 -14.04 -30.47 4.64
CA LYS A 410 -15.17 -31.12 5.30
C LYS A 410 -16.40 -30.20 5.30
N MET A 411 -16.22 -28.95 5.73
CA MET A 411 -17.29 -27.94 5.74
C MET A 411 -17.86 -27.69 4.34
N LEU A 412 -17.01 -27.60 3.31
CA LEU A 412 -17.46 -27.44 1.91
C LEU A 412 -18.25 -28.65 1.40
N LYS A 413 -17.87 -29.87 1.79
CA LYS A 413 -18.62 -31.11 1.47
C LYS A 413 -19.98 -31.15 2.18
N GLU A 414 -20.01 -30.83 3.47
CA GLU A 414 -21.25 -30.74 4.26
C GLU A 414 -22.20 -29.65 3.72
N ASN A 415 -21.63 -28.58 3.15
CA ASN A 415 -22.39 -27.55 2.46
C ASN A 415 -22.82 -27.97 1.04
N GLY A 416 -22.56 -29.20 0.59
CA GLY A 416 -22.91 -29.67 -0.75
C GLY A 416 -22.33 -28.80 -1.87
N VAL A 417 -21.23 -28.09 -1.58
CA VAL A 417 -20.48 -27.28 -2.54
C VAL A 417 -19.61 -28.21 -3.38
N ILE A 418 -18.97 -29.18 -2.73
CA ILE A 418 -18.03 -30.10 -3.35
C ILE A 418 -18.57 -31.53 -3.17
N ASP A 419 -18.43 -32.36 -4.21
CA ASP A 419 -18.79 -33.77 -4.13
C ASP A 419 -18.02 -34.50 -3.01
N PHE A 420 -18.69 -35.43 -2.32
CA PHE A 420 -18.05 -36.23 -1.26
C PHE A 420 -16.83 -37.01 -1.75
N GLY A 421 -16.78 -37.36 -3.04
CA GLY A 421 -15.65 -38.03 -3.70
C GLY A 421 -14.45 -37.14 -4.00
N ALA A 422 -14.56 -35.81 -3.86
CA ALA A 422 -13.43 -34.93 -4.10
C ALA A 422 -12.30 -35.19 -3.10
N THR A 423 -11.10 -35.43 -3.61
CA THR A 423 -9.88 -35.56 -2.81
C THR A 423 -9.06 -34.28 -2.94
N LEU A 424 -8.38 -33.89 -1.85
CA LEU A 424 -7.42 -32.81 -1.96
C LEU A 424 -6.26 -33.29 -2.80
N SER A 425 -6.01 -32.58 -3.89
CA SER A 425 -4.78 -32.74 -4.65
C SER A 425 -3.55 -32.41 -3.77
N PRO A 426 -2.33 -32.80 -4.19
CA PRO A 426 -1.11 -32.38 -3.50
C PRO A 426 -0.97 -30.85 -3.37
N SER A 427 -1.58 -30.08 -4.29
CA SER A 427 -1.65 -28.62 -4.27
C SER A 427 -2.75 -28.06 -3.35
N GLN A 428 -3.46 -28.91 -2.62
CA GLN A 428 -4.60 -28.55 -1.77
C GLN A 428 -5.72 -27.81 -2.53
N THR A 429 -5.97 -28.22 -3.77
CA THR A 429 -7.02 -27.66 -4.62
C THR A 429 -8.09 -28.69 -4.98
N VAL A 430 -9.32 -28.21 -5.21
CA VAL A 430 -10.47 -28.99 -5.65
C VAL A 430 -11.12 -28.33 -6.87
N SER A 431 -11.47 -29.13 -7.89
CA SER A 431 -12.18 -28.66 -9.08
C SER A 431 -13.66 -28.43 -8.76
N PHE A 432 -14.20 -27.31 -9.24
CA PHE A 432 -15.58 -26.89 -9.02
C PHE A 432 -16.18 -26.42 -10.35
N ASN A 433 -17.27 -27.05 -10.79
CA ASN A 433 -17.91 -26.72 -12.07
C ASN A 433 -19.17 -25.88 -11.86
N ILE A 434 -19.28 -24.79 -12.62
CA ILE A 434 -20.43 -23.90 -12.67
C ILE A 434 -21.12 -24.10 -14.02
N PRO A 435 -22.38 -24.56 -14.07
CA PRO A 435 -23.12 -24.69 -15.32
C PRO A 435 -23.33 -23.35 -16.03
N ALA A 436 -23.33 -23.37 -17.37
CA ALA A 436 -23.54 -22.21 -18.22
C ALA A 436 -24.80 -21.42 -17.86
N ALA A 437 -25.91 -22.12 -17.61
CA ALA A 437 -27.20 -21.52 -17.33
C ALA A 437 -27.33 -20.91 -15.92
N ALA A 438 -26.38 -21.19 -15.01
CA ALA A 438 -26.48 -20.75 -13.64
C ALA A 438 -26.17 -19.26 -13.47
N LYS A 439 -26.84 -18.60 -12.53
CA LYS A 439 -26.51 -17.24 -12.11
C LYS A 439 -25.30 -17.27 -11.19
N VAL A 440 -24.31 -16.41 -11.42
CA VAL A 440 -23.09 -16.34 -10.60
C VAL A 440 -22.97 -14.99 -9.91
N GLN A 441 -22.75 -15.01 -8.60
CA GLN A 441 -22.49 -13.84 -7.80
C GLN A 441 -21.23 -14.03 -6.95
N SER A 442 -20.51 -12.94 -6.68
CA SER A 442 -19.33 -12.97 -5.81
C SER A 442 -19.32 -11.81 -4.82
N ILE A 443 -19.05 -12.07 -3.55
CA ILE A 443 -18.89 -11.05 -2.49
C ILE A 443 -17.45 -11.06 -1.98
N MET A 444 -16.68 -10.00 -2.29
CA MET A 444 -15.32 -9.79 -1.81
C MET A 444 -15.15 -8.39 -1.24
N LEU A 445 -15.34 -8.24 0.07
CA LEU A 445 -15.28 -6.94 0.75
C LEU A 445 -13.88 -6.62 1.32
N GLY A 446 -12.83 -6.96 0.55
CA GLY A 446 -11.43 -6.73 0.89
C GLY A 446 -10.74 -7.91 1.59
N SER A 447 -9.43 -7.78 1.82
CA SER A 447 -8.61 -8.82 2.47
C SER A 447 -8.94 -9.05 3.95
N GLN A 448 -9.56 -8.05 4.58
CA GLN A 448 -10.14 -8.10 5.91
C GLN A 448 -11.65 -7.98 5.72
N ALA A 449 -12.33 -9.10 5.46
CA ALA A 449 -13.73 -9.09 5.07
C ALA A 449 -14.61 -8.40 6.14
N ALA A 450 -15.46 -7.47 5.70
CA ALA A 450 -16.48 -6.85 6.55
C ALA A 450 -17.54 -7.89 6.92
N VAL A 451 -17.38 -8.50 8.10
CA VAL A 451 -18.14 -9.71 8.52
C VAL A 451 -19.64 -9.45 8.49
N SER A 452 -20.10 -8.38 9.17
CA SER A 452 -21.51 -8.05 9.26
C SER A 452 -22.12 -7.75 7.89
N ALA A 453 -21.46 -6.94 7.06
CA ALA A 453 -21.97 -6.60 5.74
C ALA A 453 -22.07 -7.84 4.83
N SER A 454 -21.05 -8.72 4.87
CA SER A 454 -21.03 -9.95 4.07
C SER A 454 -22.21 -10.86 4.42
N LEU A 455 -22.47 -11.07 5.72
CA LEU A 455 -23.61 -11.86 6.18
C LEU A 455 -24.95 -11.22 5.80
N SER A 456 -25.09 -9.90 5.91
CA SER A 456 -26.33 -9.19 5.52
C SER A 456 -26.62 -9.26 4.02
N TYR A 457 -25.59 -9.21 3.17
CA TYR A 457 -25.76 -9.45 1.73
C TYR A 457 -26.19 -10.88 1.45
N VAL A 458 -25.62 -11.86 2.15
CA VAL A 458 -26.06 -13.27 2.05
C VAL A 458 -27.52 -13.42 2.46
N ASP A 459 -27.93 -12.86 3.59
CA ASP A 459 -29.32 -12.91 4.07
C ASP A 459 -30.29 -12.28 3.05
N THR A 460 -29.87 -11.18 2.42
CA THR A 460 -30.64 -10.53 1.34
C THR A 460 -30.78 -11.42 0.12
N GLU A 461 -29.73 -12.11 -0.31
CA GLU A 461 -29.81 -13.04 -1.44
C GLU A 461 -30.65 -14.28 -1.12
N ILE A 462 -30.57 -14.83 0.10
CA ILE A 462 -31.45 -15.93 0.54
C ILE A 462 -32.91 -15.48 0.43
N ALA A 463 -33.26 -14.33 1.03
CA ALA A 463 -34.63 -13.82 1.00
C ALA A 463 -35.11 -13.55 -0.44
N ALA A 464 -34.28 -12.91 -1.27
CA ALA A 464 -34.62 -12.59 -2.65
C ALA A 464 -34.73 -13.82 -3.55
N HIS A 465 -34.00 -14.90 -3.27
CA HIS A 465 -34.08 -16.15 -4.03
C HIS A 465 -35.31 -16.96 -3.63
N THR A 466 -35.64 -17.04 -2.33
CA THR A 466 -36.82 -17.75 -1.83
C THR A 466 -38.14 -17.13 -2.30
N GLN A 467 -38.17 -15.83 -2.61
CA GLN A 467 -39.34 -15.15 -3.16
C GLN A 467 -39.56 -15.36 -4.67
N GLN A 468 -38.61 -15.99 -5.38
CA GLN A 468 -38.73 -16.19 -6.82
C GLN A 468 -39.64 -17.39 -7.15
N HIS A 469 -40.50 -17.22 -8.15
CA HIS A 469 -41.24 -18.33 -8.72
C HIS A 469 -40.33 -19.12 -9.68
N ASN A 470 -40.07 -20.40 -9.37
CA ASN A 470 -39.14 -21.27 -10.11
C ASN A 470 -37.74 -20.67 -10.30
N PRO A 471 -36.97 -20.45 -9.21
CA PRO A 471 -35.65 -19.87 -9.32
C PRO A 471 -34.72 -20.75 -10.16
N SER A 472 -33.95 -20.12 -11.05
CA SER A 472 -32.82 -20.77 -11.71
C SER A 472 -31.72 -21.07 -10.70
N GLU A 473 -30.87 -22.05 -10.99
CA GLU A 473 -29.70 -22.34 -10.17
C GLU A 473 -28.81 -21.09 -10.02
N GLN A 474 -28.38 -20.82 -8.79
CA GLN A 474 -27.57 -19.65 -8.42
C GLN A 474 -26.41 -20.06 -7.52
N TYR A 475 -25.22 -19.55 -7.84
CA TYR A 475 -24.01 -19.71 -7.05
C TYR A 475 -23.61 -18.37 -6.45
N LEU A 476 -23.49 -18.31 -5.13
CA LEU A 476 -23.04 -17.15 -4.38
C LEU A 476 -21.70 -17.45 -3.71
N PHE A 477 -20.62 -16.97 -4.31
CA PHE A 477 -19.27 -17.10 -3.76
C PHE A 477 -19.00 -15.98 -2.75
N VAL A 478 -18.57 -16.32 -1.53
CA VAL A 478 -18.31 -15.34 -0.48
C VAL A 478 -16.87 -15.49 0.01
N PHE A 479 -16.05 -14.45 -0.20
CA PHE A 479 -14.66 -14.45 0.21
C PHE A 479 -14.54 -14.05 1.68
N CYS A 480 -14.21 -15.03 2.52
CA CYS A 480 -14.25 -14.96 3.97
C CYS A 480 -12.94 -14.52 4.64
N GLY A 481 -11.85 -14.37 3.88
CA GLY A 481 -10.53 -14.07 4.45
C GLY A 481 -9.90 -15.28 5.16
N LYS A 482 -9.20 -15.06 6.30
CA LYS A 482 -8.53 -16.15 7.04
C LYS A 482 -9.57 -16.83 7.94
N HIS A 483 -9.57 -18.15 7.96
CA HIS A 483 -10.27 -18.91 8.99
C HIS A 483 -9.34 -19.04 10.21
N GLU A 484 -9.51 -18.15 11.19
CA GLU A 484 -8.69 -18.10 12.42
C GLU A 484 -9.43 -18.64 13.67
N GLY A 485 -10.63 -19.23 13.49
CA GLY A 485 -11.44 -19.74 14.59
C GLY A 485 -12.94 -19.62 14.36
N PRO A 486 -13.77 -19.91 15.39
CA PRO A 486 -15.24 -19.90 15.29
C PRO A 486 -15.82 -18.51 15.01
N ASP A 487 -15.12 -17.45 15.43
CA ASP A 487 -15.57 -16.06 15.18
C ASP A 487 -15.24 -15.56 13.78
N SER A 488 -14.53 -16.36 12.95
CA SER A 488 -14.22 -15.97 11.57
C SER A 488 -15.49 -15.94 10.71
N LEU A 489 -15.52 -15.08 9.68
CA LEU A 489 -16.62 -15.02 8.72
C LEU A 489 -16.87 -16.38 8.06
N PHE A 490 -15.82 -17.17 7.82
CA PHE A 490 -15.94 -18.51 7.24
C PHE A 490 -16.78 -19.43 8.12
N ALA A 491 -16.49 -19.48 9.42
CA ALA A 491 -17.23 -20.30 10.39
C ALA A 491 -18.68 -19.82 10.54
N GLN A 492 -18.88 -18.51 10.77
CA GLN A 492 -20.23 -17.95 10.92
C GLN A 492 -21.12 -18.18 9.69
N LEU A 493 -20.53 -18.06 8.48
CA LEU A 493 -21.25 -18.33 7.25
C LEU A 493 -21.55 -19.82 7.08
N ASN A 494 -20.61 -20.70 7.43
CA ASN A 494 -20.83 -22.14 7.40
C ASN A 494 -21.99 -22.56 8.32
N ASP A 495 -22.01 -22.06 9.56
CA ASP A 495 -23.08 -22.34 10.52
C ASP A 495 -24.43 -21.84 10.00
N LYS A 496 -24.46 -20.64 9.41
CA LYS A 496 -25.66 -20.09 8.76
C LYS A 496 -26.15 -20.96 7.60
N ILE A 497 -25.24 -21.49 6.77
CA ILE A 497 -25.59 -22.38 5.65
C ILE A 497 -26.21 -23.67 6.19
N GLN A 498 -25.58 -24.29 7.19
CA GLN A 498 -26.05 -25.54 7.78
C GLN A 498 -27.43 -25.37 8.43
N GLN A 499 -27.60 -24.35 9.26
CA GLN A 499 -28.89 -24.04 9.89
C GLN A 499 -29.97 -23.74 8.84
N GLY A 500 -29.66 -22.92 7.83
CA GLY A 500 -30.59 -22.55 6.78
C GLY A 500 -31.01 -23.73 5.89
N LYS A 501 -30.12 -24.72 5.70
CA LYS A 501 -30.47 -25.97 5.00
C LYS A 501 -31.35 -26.87 5.86
N GLN A 502 -31.02 -27.04 7.13
CA GLN A 502 -31.79 -27.86 8.07
C GLN A 502 -33.21 -27.32 8.27
N SER A 503 -33.38 -26.00 8.30
CA SER A 503 -34.68 -25.35 8.43
C SER A 503 -35.46 -25.23 7.12
N GLY A 504 -34.85 -25.57 5.98
CA GLY A 504 -35.44 -25.38 4.64
C GLY A 504 -35.48 -23.91 4.18
N GLN A 505 -34.84 -22.98 4.89
CA GLN A 505 -34.78 -21.56 4.53
C GLN A 505 -33.91 -21.31 3.28
N ILE A 506 -32.86 -22.12 3.09
CA ILE A 506 -31.98 -22.05 1.91
C ILE A 506 -32.42 -23.14 0.91
N PRO A 507 -33.02 -22.76 -0.23
CA PRO A 507 -33.45 -23.72 -1.23
C PRO A 507 -32.25 -24.38 -1.92
N SER A 508 -32.45 -25.60 -2.42
CA SER A 508 -31.39 -26.38 -3.10
C SER A 508 -30.86 -25.73 -4.38
N THR A 509 -31.64 -24.81 -4.98
CA THR A 509 -31.26 -24.00 -6.16
C THR A 509 -30.29 -22.87 -5.83
N LEU A 510 -30.09 -22.53 -4.55
CA LEU A 510 -29.12 -21.53 -4.11
C LEU A 510 -27.92 -22.19 -3.43
N LYS A 511 -26.77 -22.15 -4.09
CA LYS A 511 -25.50 -22.68 -3.59
C LYS A 511 -24.63 -21.55 -3.06
N ILE A 512 -24.48 -21.47 -1.74
CA ILE A 512 -23.60 -20.51 -1.09
C ILE A 512 -22.24 -21.17 -0.86
N VAL A 513 -21.18 -20.56 -1.39
CA VAL A 513 -19.83 -21.11 -1.41
C VAL A 513 -18.91 -20.20 -0.57
N PRO A 514 -18.65 -20.53 0.71
CA PRO A 514 -17.69 -19.79 1.52
C PRO A 514 -16.27 -20.12 1.03
N LEU A 515 -15.41 -19.11 0.86
CA LEU A 515 -14.05 -19.27 0.36
C LEU A 515 -13.07 -18.60 1.30
N THR A 516 -12.01 -19.30 1.70
CA THR A 516 -10.83 -18.64 2.30
C THR A 516 -9.94 -18.03 1.20
N TYR A 517 -8.63 -17.88 1.42
CA TYR A 517 -7.73 -17.24 0.45
C TYR A 517 -7.70 -18.02 -0.87
N GLN A 518 -8.13 -17.35 -1.93
CA GLN A 518 -8.02 -17.85 -3.29
C GLN A 518 -6.95 -17.09 -4.06
N ASP A 519 -6.31 -17.80 -4.98
CA ASP A 519 -5.31 -17.25 -5.88
C ASP A 519 -6.00 -16.56 -7.08
N ALA A 520 -5.23 -15.76 -7.83
CA ALA A 520 -5.78 -14.94 -8.92
C ALA A 520 -6.31 -15.76 -10.10
N ASP A 521 -5.78 -16.97 -10.30
CA ASP A 521 -6.20 -17.93 -11.32
C ASP A 521 -7.63 -18.46 -11.08
N MET A 522 -8.11 -18.40 -9.85
CA MET A 522 -9.49 -18.71 -9.47
C MET A 522 -10.39 -17.46 -9.51
N ILE A 523 -9.91 -16.34 -8.97
CA ILE A 523 -10.71 -15.11 -8.84
C ILE A 523 -10.99 -14.46 -10.21
N ALA A 524 -9.98 -14.36 -11.08
CA ALA A 524 -10.13 -13.69 -12.38
C ALA A 524 -11.20 -14.33 -13.29
N PRO A 525 -11.23 -15.66 -13.52
CA PRO A 525 -12.31 -16.28 -14.28
C PRO A 525 -13.67 -16.11 -13.60
N LEU A 526 -13.73 -16.22 -12.27
CA LEU A 526 -14.98 -16.04 -11.53
C LEU A 526 -15.56 -14.64 -11.74
N TYR A 527 -14.73 -13.59 -11.62
CA TYR A 527 -15.15 -12.21 -11.86
C TYR A 527 -15.53 -11.95 -13.32
N SER A 528 -14.83 -12.57 -14.26
CA SER A 528 -15.19 -12.50 -15.69
C SER A 528 -16.56 -13.14 -15.94
N ARG A 529 -16.86 -14.28 -15.28
CA ARG A 529 -18.13 -15.00 -15.41
C ARG A 529 -19.28 -14.39 -14.61
N ALA A 530 -19.00 -13.66 -13.54
CA ALA A 530 -20.00 -13.17 -12.60
C ALA A 530 -21.09 -12.32 -13.29
N ASP A 531 -22.32 -12.51 -12.83
CA ASP A 531 -23.47 -11.68 -13.18
C ASP A 531 -23.57 -10.47 -12.26
N GLU A 532 -23.19 -10.64 -10.99
CA GLU A 532 -23.09 -9.57 -10.00
C GLU A 532 -21.83 -9.76 -9.14
N ALA A 533 -20.97 -8.76 -9.05
CA ALA A 533 -19.77 -8.77 -8.22
C ALA A 533 -19.84 -7.66 -7.18
N PHE A 534 -19.68 -7.99 -5.91
CA PHE A 534 -19.62 -7.04 -4.81
C PHE A 534 -18.18 -6.89 -4.39
N ILE A 535 -17.69 -5.67 -4.43
CA ILE A 535 -16.31 -5.36 -4.09
C ILE A 535 -16.24 -4.22 -3.08
N ARG A 536 -15.18 -4.20 -2.30
CA ARG A 536 -14.70 -2.97 -1.65
C ARG A 536 -13.79 -2.21 -2.62
N SER A 537 -13.81 -0.88 -2.60
CA SER A 537 -13.07 -0.04 -3.55
C SER A 537 -11.59 0.18 -3.20
N GLY A 538 -10.87 -0.91 -2.89
CA GLY A 538 -9.41 -0.89 -2.82
C GLY A 538 -8.80 -0.72 -4.21
N GLY A 539 -7.69 0.01 -4.34
CA GLY A 539 -7.11 0.40 -5.64
C GLY A 539 -6.88 -0.76 -6.60
N ILE A 540 -6.12 -1.77 -6.17
CA ILE A 540 -5.85 -2.96 -7.01
C ILE A 540 -7.14 -3.74 -7.31
N SER A 541 -8.04 -3.91 -6.34
CA SER A 541 -9.31 -4.61 -6.57
C SER A 541 -10.19 -3.88 -7.60
N CYS A 542 -10.16 -2.54 -7.60
CA CYS A 542 -10.83 -1.72 -8.61
C CYS A 542 -10.17 -1.85 -9.99
N MET A 543 -8.84 -1.88 -10.08
CA MET A 543 -8.13 -2.12 -11.34
C MET A 543 -8.43 -3.53 -11.89
N GLU A 544 -8.43 -4.54 -11.01
CA GLU A 544 -8.74 -5.93 -11.34
C GLU A 544 -10.19 -6.09 -11.82
N ILE A 545 -11.18 -5.49 -11.14
CA ILE A 545 -12.58 -5.56 -11.56
C ILE A 545 -12.81 -4.81 -12.89
N GLU A 546 -12.13 -3.66 -13.08
CA GLU A 546 -12.19 -2.88 -14.32
C GLU A 546 -11.73 -3.71 -15.52
N ALA A 547 -10.69 -4.52 -15.32
CA ALA A 547 -10.11 -5.36 -16.36
C ALA A 547 -11.05 -6.50 -16.80
N VAL A 548 -11.78 -7.16 -15.89
CA VAL A 548 -12.45 -8.44 -16.21
C VAL A 548 -13.97 -8.42 -16.10
N ALA A 549 -14.59 -7.47 -15.39
CA ALA A 549 -16.01 -7.58 -15.06
C ALA A 549 -16.91 -7.47 -16.31
N GLN A 550 -17.77 -8.48 -16.49
CA GLN A 550 -18.82 -8.49 -17.52
C GLN A 550 -20.23 -8.21 -16.96
N GLY A 551 -20.46 -8.51 -15.69
CA GLY A 551 -21.73 -8.33 -14.99
C GLY A 551 -21.96 -6.93 -14.42
N LYS A 552 -22.90 -6.84 -13.48
CA LYS A 552 -23.06 -5.69 -12.58
C LYS A 552 -21.97 -5.70 -11.52
N VAL A 553 -21.50 -4.53 -11.14
CA VAL A 553 -20.54 -4.35 -10.05
C VAL A 553 -21.20 -3.50 -8.97
N PHE A 554 -21.21 -4.00 -7.76
CA PHE A 554 -21.70 -3.33 -6.58
C PHE A 554 -20.52 -2.93 -5.71
N ILE A 555 -20.35 -1.63 -5.45
CA ILE A 555 -19.25 -1.11 -4.63
C ILE A 555 -19.77 -0.89 -3.21
N HIS A 556 -19.25 -1.67 -2.27
CA HIS A 556 -19.67 -1.62 -0.89
C HIS A 556 -19.22 -0.32 -0.19
N SER A 557 -20.16 0.32 0.49
CA SER A 557 -19.95 1.36 1.49
C SER A 557 -20.34 0.83 2.88
N GLU A 558 -19.49 1.12 3.86
CA GLU A 558 -19.68 0.74 5.27
C GLU A 558 -20.74 1.59 5.98
N GLU A 559 -21.26 2.64 5.32
CA GLU A 559 -22.25 3.54 5.90
C GLU A 559 -23.58 2.83 6.11
N LYS A 560 -24.12 2.97 7.32
CA LYS A 560 -25.39 2.35 7.72
C LYS A 560 -26.53 3.34 7.52
N GLY A 561 -27.66 2.87 7.01
CA GLY A 561 -28.85 3.70 6.87
C GLY A 561 -29.79 3.26 5.77
N ASN A 562 -31.08 3.37 6.05
CA ASN A 562 -32.15 2.86 5.20
C ASN A 562 -32.55 3.80 4.05
N LEU A 563 -31.91 4.96 3.84
CA LEU A 563 -32.33 5.93 2.80
C LEU A 563 -31.17 6.71 2.20
N LEU A 564 -29.96 6.15 2.26
CA LEU A 564 -28.80 6.82 1.70
C LEU A 564 -28.84 6.79 0.18
N THR A 565 -28.70 7.96 -0.41
CA THR A 565 -28.41 8.14 -1.84
C THR A 565 -27.02 7.60 -2.16
N GLU A 566 -26.77 7.33 -3.44
CA GLU A 566 -25.44 6.88 -3.86
C GLU A 566 -24.34 7.91 -3.53
N ASP A 567 -24.62 9.20 -3.70
CA ASP A 567 -23.66 10.26 -3.39
C ASP A 567 -23.34 10.28 -1.88
N GLU A 568 -24.32 10.04 -1.00
CA GLU A 568 -24.08 9.89 0.43
C GLU A 568 -23.25 8.64 0.75
N LEU A 569 -23.53 7.51 0.09
CA LEU A 569 -22.74 6.28 0.23
C LEU A 569 -21.28 6.48 -0.21
N LEU A 570 -21.04 7.22 -1.31
CA LEU A 570 -19.71 7.55 -1.80
C LEU A 570 -18.98 8.52 -0.86
N LYS A 571 -19.65 9.57 -0.38
CA LYS A 571 -19.08 10.53 0.58
C LYS A 571 -18.71 9.88 1.91
N ALA A 572 -19.37 8.79 2.27
CA ALA A 572 -19.07 8.05 3.49
C ALA A 572 -17.80 7.21 3.41
N MET A 573 -17.37 6.78 2.22
CA MET A 573 -16.13 6.00 2.03
C MET A 573 -14.88 6.81 2.44
N LEU A 574 -13.75 6.11 2.62
CA LEU A 574 -12.45 6.80 2.72
C LEU A 574 -12.16 7.53 1.42
N PHE A 575 -11.46 8.66 1.48
CA PHE A 575 -11.34 9.53 0.30
C PHE A 575 -10.71 8.85 -0.92
N TRP A 576 -9.71 7.96 -0.73
CA TRP A 576 -9.13 7.19 -1.84
C TRP A 576 -10.03 6.04 -2.29
N GLU A 577 -10.75 5.38 -1.37
CA GLU A 577 -11.74 4.35 -1.70
C GLU A 577 -12.90 4.94 -2.51
N ARG A 578 -13.35 6.15 -2.14
CA ARG A 578 -14.30 6.95 -2.91
C ARG A 578 -13.75 7.25 -4.30
N GLY A 579 -12.50 7.70 -4.39
CA GLY A 579 -11.83 7.98 -5.66
C GLY A 579 -11.77 6.76 -6.59
N ASN A 580 -11.35 5.62 -6.06
CA ASN A 580 -11.36 4.35 -6.77
C ASN A 580 -12.78 3.96 -7.22
N ALA A 581 -13.78 4.14 -6.35
CA ALA A 581 -15.18 3.86 -6.68
C ALA A 581 -15.71 4.76 -7.81
N GLU A 582 -15.50 6.07 -7.70
CA GLU A 582 -15.86 7.06 -8.72
C GLU A 582 -15.18 6.75 -10.06
N HIS A 583 -13.92 6.31 -10.05
CA HIS A 583 -13.21 5.87 -11.26
C HIS A 583 -13.91 4.67 -11.91
N VAL A 584 -14.15 3.59 -11.17
CA VAL A 584 -14.81 2.39 -11.71
C VAL A 584 -16.22 2.71 -12.18
N MET A 585 -16.95 3.56 -11.45
CA MET A 585 -18.28 4.04 -11.87
C MET A 585 -18.22 4.89 -13.14
N GLN A 586 -17.18 5.67 -13.35
CA GLN A 586 -17.01 6.45 -14.57
C GLN A 586 -16.65 5.54 -15.76
N VAL A 587 -15.70 4.63 -15.58
CA VAL A 587 -15.21 3.76 -16.67
C VAL A 587 -16.21 2.67 -17.05
N LEU A 588 -16.79 1.98 -16.07
CA LEU A 588 -17.71 0.85 -16.28
C LEU A 588 -19.19 1.20 -16.13
N GLY A 589 -19.54 2.44 -15.73
CA GLY A 589 -20.85 2.80 -15.16
C GLY A 589 -22.08 2.41 -15.95
N LYS A 590 -21.99 2.38 -17.29
CA LYS A 590 -23.09 1.99 -18.17
C LYS A 590 -22.62 0.96 -19.19
N ASP A 591 -23.49 0.01 -19.52
CA ASP A 591 -23.28 -0.91 -20.64
C ASP A 591 -23.50 -0.21 -21.99
N LYS A 592 -23.27 -0.94 -23.08
CA LYS A 592 -23.49 -0.44 -24.46
C LYS A 592 -24.94 -0.01 -24.73
N LYS A 593 -25.91 -0.45 -23.91
CA LYS A 593 -27.33 -0.10 -23.99
C LYS A 593 -27.69 1.05 -23.02
N GLY A 594 -26.70 1.66 -22.38
CA GLY A 594 -26.89 2.73 -21.39
C GLY A 594 -27.40 2.25 -20.04
N LYS A 595 -27.55 0.93 -19.83
CA LYS A 595 -28.00 0.37 -18.56
C LYS A 595 -26.89 0.46 -17.54
N ARG A 596 -27.23 0.92 -16.34
CA ARG A 596 -26.30 1.02 -15.23
C ARG A 596 -25.71 -0.35 -14.88
N ARG A 597 -24.37 -0.42 -14.84
CA ARG A 597 -23.61 -1.61 -14.43
C ARG A 597 -22.97 -1.46 -13.07
N VAL A 598 -22.55 -0.25 -12.71
CA VAL A 598 -21.86 0.00 -11.44
C VAL A 598 -22.73 0.85 -10.52
N GLN A 599 -22.77 0.49 -9.24
CA GLN A 599 -23.50 1.24 -8.22
C GLN A 599 -22.83 1.10 -6.84
N ALA A 600 -22.70 2.20 -6.10
CA ALA A 600 -22.35 2.12 -4.70
C ALA A 600 -23.57 1.70 -3.86
N ILE A 601 -23.36 0.77 -2.93
CA ILE A 601 -24.40 0.18 -2.09
C ILE A 601 -23.91 -0.05 -0.65
N ASN A 602 -24.85 -0.14 0.27
CA ASN A 602 -24.73 -0.81 1.57
C ASN A 602 -25.74 -1.98 1.63
N PRO A 603 -25.76 -2.81 2.68
CA PRO A 603 -26.73 -3.91 2.78
C PRO A 603 -28.20 -3.48 2.63
N GLU A 604 -28.58 -2.36 3.24
CA GLU A 604 -29.97 -1.89 3.28
C GLU A 604 -30.46 -1.35 1.93
N SER A 605 -29.63 -0.57 1.23
CA SER A 605 -29.92 -0.12 -0.13
C SER A 605 -29.96 -1.29 -1.11
N TYR A 606 -29.11 -2.28 -0.94
CA TYR A 606 -29.13 -3.49 -1.77
C TYR A 606 -30.38 -4.33 -1.56
N HIS A 607 -30.81 -4.50 -0.31
CA HIS A 607 -32.06 -5.17 0.02
C HIS A 607 -33.25 -4.51 -0.71
N ARG A 608 -33.33 -3.18 -0.69
CA ARG A 608 -34.36 -2.44 -1.44
C ARG A 608 -34.28 -2.69 -2.95
N ILE A 609 -33.07 -2.64 -3.53
CA ILE A 609 -32.86 -2.92 -4.95
C ILE A 609 -33.42 -4.31 -5.30
N LYS A 610 -33.30 -5.30 -4.42
CA LYS A 610 -33.88 -6.64 -4.64
C LYS A 610 -35.39 -6.65 -4.50
N LEU A 611 -35.96 -5.98 -3.51
CA LEU A 611 -37.41 -5.85 -3.36
C LEU A 611 -38.05 -5.19 -4.59
N GLU A 612 -37.45 -4.11 -5.10
CA GLU A 612 -37.90 -3.41 -6.32
C GLU A 612 -37.78 -4.30 -7.56
N GLN A 613 -36.73 -5.12 -7.67
CA GLN A 613 -36.59 -6.08 -8.78
C GLN A 613 -37.63 -7.20 -8.72
N SER A 614 -38.01 -7.64 -7.51
CA SER A 614 -39.06 -8.62 -7.31
C SER A 614 -40.45 -8.06 -7.65
N SER A 615 -40.77 -6.84 -7.21
CA SER A 615 -42.07 -6.20 -7.49
C SER A 615 -42.29 -5.95 -8.98
N LEU A 616 -41.28 -5.45 -9.69
CA LEU A 616 -41.36 -5.21 -11.14
C LEU A 616 -41.60 -6.49 -11.95
N LYS A 617 -41.14 -7.65 -11.47
CA LYS A 617 -41.41 -8.94 -12.14
C LYS A 617 -42.86 -9.36 -11.96
N THR A 618 -43.43 -9.16 -10.77
CA THR A 618 -44.84 -9.48 -10.47
C THR A 618 -45.80 -8.67 -11.32
N ASP A 619 -45.54 -7.36 -11.46
CA ASP A 619 -46.39 -6.47 -12.28
C ASP A 619 -46.38 -6.84 -13.77
N ASN A 620 -45.21 -7.22 -14.30
CA ASN A 620 -45.09 -7.64 -15.70
C ASN A 620 -45.80 -8.98 -15.96
N HIS A 621 -45.76 -9.91 -15.00
CA HIS A 621 -46.48 -11.18 -15.10
C HIS A 621 -48.01 -10.95 -15.08
N LEU A 622 -48.50 -10.07 -14.20
CA LEU A 622 -49.92 -9.69 -14.14
C LEU A 622 -50.38 -9.03 -15.45
N LYS A 623 -49.59 -8.12 -16.02
CA LYS A 623 -49.91 -7.48 -17.31
C LYS A 623 -49.98 -8.49 -18.46
N GLN A 624 -49.04 -9.45 -18.52
CA GLN A 624 -49.05 -10.49 -19.55
C GLN A 624 -50.28 -11.42 -19.44
N HIS A 625 -50.72 -11.75 -18.22
CA HIS A 625 -51.94 -12.52 -18.01
C HIS A 625 -53.22 -11.75 -18.37
N HIS A 626 -53.29 -10.44 -18.11
CA HIS A 626 -54.43 -9.63 -18.51
C HIS A 626 -54.53 -9.48 -20.04
N THR A 627 -53.41 -9.30 -20.76
CA THR A 627 -53.44 -9.22 -22.23
C THR A 627 -53.81 -10.52 -22.94
N LYS A 628 -53.73 -11.69 -22.29
CA LYS A 628 -54.15 -12.98 -22.87
C LYS A 628 -55.64 -13.28 -22.69
N ASN A 629 -56.32 -12.56 -21.80
CA ASN A 629 -57.76 -12.73 -21.55
C ASN A 629 -58.61 -11.60 -22.16
N GLU A 630 -58.02 -10.66 -22.88
CA GLU A 630 -58.79 -9.80 -23.78
C GLU A 630 -59.24 -10.64 -24.98
N LEU A 631 -60.56 -10.85 -25.08
CA LEU A 631 -61.21 -11.44 -26.25
C LEU A 631 -60.62 -10.84 -27.53
N PRO A 632 -60.28 -11.66 -28.55
CA PRO A 632 -59.72 -11.15 -29.79
C PRO A 632 -60.65 -10.05 -30.32
N PRO A 633 -60.11 -8.90 -30.75
CA PRO A 633 -60.93 -7.80 -31.21
C PRO A 633 -61.88 -8.31 -32.29
N LEU A 634 -63.19 -8.20 -32.02
CA LEU A 634 -64.25 -8.55 -32.96
C LEU A 634 -63.89 -7.96 -34.33
N LYS A 635 -63.55 -8.84 -35.28
CA LYS A 635 -63.30 -8.46 -36.67
C LYS A 635 -64.53 -7.69 -37.15
N ARG A 636 -64.43 -6.36 -37.23
CA ARG A 636 -65.43 -5.53 -37.88
C ARG A 636 -65.52 -5.97 -39.33
N ARG A 637 -66.54 -6.78 -39.66
CA ARG A 637 -66.97 -7.02 -41.05
C ARG A 637 -67.25 -5.65 -41.66
N ARG A 638 -66.41 -5.21 -42.59
CA ARG A 638 -66.77 -4.16 -43.54
C ARG A 638 -67.92 -4.70 -44.38
N ILE A 639 -69.12 -4.19 -44.15
CA ILE A 639 -70.23 -4.30 -45.10
C ILE A 639 -69.94 -3.24 -46.19
N LYS A 640 -69.94 -3.68 -47.44
CA LYS A 640 -69.78 -2.84 -48.64
C LYS A 640 -71.10 -2.18 -48.99
#